data_AF-A0A423VXD5-F1
#
_entry.id   AF-A0A423VXD5-F1
#
_cell.length_a   1.000
_cell.length_b   1.000
_cell.length_c   1.000
_cell.angle_alpha   90.00
_cell.angle_beta   90.00
_cell.angle_gamma   90.00
#
_symmetry.space_group_name_H-M   'P 1'
#
loop_
_entity.id
_entity.type
_entity.pdbx_description
1 polymer ?
#
loop_
_entity_poly.entity_id
_entity_poly.type
_entity_poly.pdbx_seq_one_letter_code
_entity_poly.pdbx_strand_id
1 'polypeptide(L)'
;MHLLPFSLLLAPLARASSLSQASTRSLNANTLFAEETHPLTETSLRDLAHKQSVGLNHTTLINVFGFSNGTSLTNHSSVGCKTYAGDSSWPGDNLWHAFDSLLSNGLLEVPPIASPCYTNWDNYDEDLCTSVTDDFTDSYMHMEHPTSIMSPFYEGLTCMPIDGAPANCTLGGYPYYVVNATNVAQVQLAVNMARNLGLRLVIKNTGHDFAGKSAGEGALSIWTHNLKGLEYSPTFSGSNYTGPAFKMGSGVQTFELYSAAKENGVTIVGGEGVTVGVAGGYIQGGGHSPLSSVYGLASDQVLAYQVVTADGRFLTASDEENTDLFWALRGGGGSTFGVVTSVTVKAYPKIGVTISNFTLTTGDDLDSETFWEAMRLFWNHFIDYVDAGAYSYFRFYSIGTDAYYFGMTPFFTPNMTVAEHTALLQPWLDELKAINVSLTWVTEPTYFDDFYDAWAEGFPIETVGLDAGRIASRLFPRENWEDATLLNKTWAAVKNTTENGFYFTGFGMKNELSPDNTANSANTAWRSSILHALTAVAWTDPTSSEEIIELSNSMTYGCMDQWRAVTPNSGSYLGEADSSEPNWQQSFWGSNYDRLLSLKQKYDPNDVFYALNAGLTLALALHDLNISSTVYESRPANFDQGGGVMLSPNALRVLDSVGVYDRVRDKALQFDVLTFKDGQGQTTDEYYFGSQKLYGYDAIRIMRKQLLDEIRAMLREREIPVHYDSKLTTITSDGPDVVEFAFANGQVASAPLVIGADGIHSTVRRTFLPQVEPAYVGFIGINSVVQRSQLRIPDGYKFPATVMAKPGAFLLVPQKADGSELFIGSQRRFSEHDATSWEALRKDKQKLYDMLQENKDDWPDVVQSALEATPVDRMGFWAFHGIPPLPSWLSESKRIILVGDAAHAIPPTAGQGANQAFEDVRSLATLLSELSPDVPLDKAAMKWQTYRQDRIKKVLDLNQQMNTKRLPESERAKLPPGTIWADESLTRGGGGELRWLYEPDLIEEAKKWVLEIKQAA
;
A
#
# COMPACT_ATOMS: atom_id res chain seq x y z
N MET A 1 -12.93 54.00 2.24
CA MET A 1 -12.45 55.16 1.44
C MET A 1 -11.71 54.59 0.24
N HIS A 2 -12.11 54.92 -1.00
CA HIS A 2 -11.65 54.33 -2.27
C HIS A 2 -11.29 52.83 -2.28
N LEU A 3 -12.30 52.01 -2.60
CA LEU A 3 -12.11 50.66 -3.14
C LEU A 3 -11.49 50.75 -4.55
N LEU A 4 -10.58 49.83 -4.86
CA LEU A 4 -10.18 49.44 -6.21
C LEU A 4 -10.10 47.90 -6.25
N PRO A 5 -10.82 47.20 -7.14
CA PRO A 5 -10.74 45.75 -7.24
C PRO A 5 -9.44 45.33 -7.94
N PHE A 6 -8.81 44.26 -7.46
CA PHE A 6 -7.49 43.81 -7.93
C PHE A 6 -7.53 43.00 -9.25
N SER A 7 -8.64 43.09 -9.99
CA SER A 7 -8.99 42.27 -11.16
C SER A 7 -8.31 42.69 -12.48
N LEU A 8 -7.10 43.28 -12.42
CA LEU A 8 -6.53 44.05 -13.54
C LEU A 8 -5.03 43.79 -13.81
N LEU A 9 -4.50 42.63 -13.39
CA LEU A 9 -3.07 42.31 -13.48
C LEU A 9 -2.71 41.10 -14.37
N LEU A 10 -3.70 40.41 -14.96
CA LEU A 10 -3.52 39.21 -15.81
C LEU A 10 -4.35 39.26 -17.10
N ALA A 11 -4.01 40.18 -18.01
CA ALA A 11 -4.12 40.05 -19.48
C ALA A 11 -3.88 41.41 -20.18
N PRO A 12 -3.43 41.46 -21.46
CA PRO A 12 -2.67 40.48 -22.22
C PRO A 12 -1.26 40.99 -22.61
N LEU A 13 -0.23 40.14 -22.55
CA LEU A 13 1.12 40.47 -23.04
C LEU A 13 1.62 39.44 -24.06
N ALA A 14 1.17 39.60 -25.31
CA ALA A 14 1.63 38.80 -26.44
C ALA A 14 2.55 39.60 -27.37
N ARG A 15 3.87 39.34 -27.29
CA ARG A 15 4.78 39.38 -28.45
C ARG A 15 6.06 38.58 -28.18
N ALA A 16 6.43 37.75 -29.14
CA ALA A 16 7.45 36.73 -28.96
C ALA A 16 8.88 37.21 -29.27
N SER A 17 9.86 36.66 -28.53
CA SER A 17 11.27 36.59 -28.96
C SER A 17 11.98 35.41 -28.28
N SER A 18 12.58 34.53 -29.10
CA SER A 18 13.55 33.47 -28.73
C SER A 18 13.20 32.54 -27.57
N LEU A 19 12.67 31.35 -27.91
CA LEU A 19 12.63 30.17 -27.04
C LEU A 19 13.99 29.43 -27.07
N SER A 20 14.40 28.82 -25.96
CA SER A 20 15.44 27.77 -25.91
C SER A 20 14.80 26.38 -25.76
N GLN A 21 15.43 25.34 -26.28
CA GLN A 21 14.75 24.09 -26.63
C GLN A 21 14.69 23.05 -25.49
N ALA A 22 13.62 23.09 -24.71
CA ALA A 22 12.99 21.92 -24.08
C ALA A 22 11.50 22.23 -23.81
N SER A 23 10.62 21.23 -23.95
CA SER A 23 9.15 21.36 -23.81
C SER A 23 8.51 22.57 -24.54
N THR A 24 8.40 22.51 -25.88
CA THR A 24 7.56 23.43 -26.66
C THR A 24 6.70 22.69 -27.69
N ARG A 25 5.63 22.05 -27.22
CA ARG A 25 4.33 22.13 -27.89
C ARG A 25 3.48 23.10 -27.08
N SER A 26 2.70 23.94 -27.75
CA SER A 26 1.76 24.83 -27.08
C SER A 26 0.48 24.06 -26.77
N LEU A 27 0.02 24.10 -25.52
CA LEU A 27 -1.35 23.73 -25.17
C LEU A 27 -2.30 24.46 -26.12
N ASN A 28 -3.24 23.74 -26.72
CA ASN A 28 -4.20 24.34 -27.66
C ASN A 28 -5.21 25.17 -26.86
N ALA A 29 -5.06 26.50 -26.86
CA ALA A 29 -5.92 27.40 -26.11
C ALA A 29 -7.42 27.29 -26.49
N ASN A 30 -7.73 26.74 -27.66
CA ASN A 30 -9.11 26.48 -28.10
C ASN A 30 -9.73 25.21 -27.47
N THR A 31 -9.01 24.48 -26.62
CA THR A 31 -9.48 23.27 -25.92
C THR A 31 -9.24 23.31 -24.41
N LEU A 32 -8.97 24.50 -23.86
CA LEU A 32 -8.79 24.76 -22.43
C LEU A 32 -10.01 25.48 -21.86
N PHE A 33 -10.41 25.15 -20.63
CA PHE A 33 -11.42 25.92 -19.91
C PHE A 33 -10.88 27.29 -19.47
N ALA A 34 -11.76 28.23 -19.10
CA ALA A 34 -11.35 29.57 -18.67
C ALA A 34 -10.31 29.52 -17.53
N GLU A 35 -10.56 28.67 -16.54
CA GLU A 35 -9.71 28.38 -15.37
C GLU A 35 -8.39 27.66 -15.70
N GLU A 36 -8.22 27.17 -16.94
CA GLU A 36 -7.01 26.54 -17.46
C GLU A 36 -6.23 27.42 -18.43
N THR A 37 -6.83 28.48 -19.00
CA THR A 37 -6.19 29.34 -20.02
C THR A 37 -5.01 30.18 -19.48
N HIS A 38 -4.87 30.31 -18.17
CA HIS A 38 -3.85 31.15 -17.51
C HIS A 38 -2.94 30.34 -16.56
N PRO A 39 -2.25 29.29 -17.03
CA PRO A 39 -1.34 28.52 -16.18
C PRO A 39 -0.10 29.36 -15.83
N LEU A 40 0.52 29.04 -14.71
CA LEU A 40 1.81 29.62 -14.34
C LEU A 40 2.92 29.14 -15.28
N THR A 41 3.90 30.01 -15.45
CA THR A 41 5.11 29.81 -16.25
C THR A 41 6.30 30.39 -15.51
N GLU A 42 7.51 29.99 -15.88
CA GLU A 42 8.77 30.62 -15.44
C GLU A 42 8.75 32.14 -15.60
N THR A 43 8.18 32.65 -16.69
CA THR A 43 8.07 34.10 -16.94
C THR A 43 7.05 34.75 -16.01
N SER A 44 5.84 34.20 -15.87
CA SER A 44 4.81 34.83 -15.03
C SER A 44 5.14 34.82 -13.54
N LEU A 45 5.86 33.80 -13.04
CA LEU A 45 6.42 33.80 -11.68
C LEU A 45 7.47 34.90 -11.47
N ARG A 46 8.37 35.11 -12.44
CA ARG A 46 9.39 36.18 -12.36
C ARG A 46 8.75 37.56 -12.45
N ASP A 47 7.75 37.74 -13.31
CA ASP A 47 6.97 38.99 -13.40
C ASP A 47 6.21 39.29 -12.09
N LEU A 48 5.75 38.26 -11.38
CA LEU A 48 5.17 38.39 -10.03
C LEU A 48 6.24 38.83 -9.01
N ALA A 49 7.38 38.13 -9.00
CA ALA A 49 8.51 38.41 -8.10
C ALA A 49 9.09 39.82 -8.30
N HIS A 50 9.10 40.33 -9.53
CA HIS A 50 9.51 41.71 -9.85
C HIS A 50 8.51 42.78 -9.41
N LYS A 51 7.22 42.44 -9.24
CA LYS A 51 6.16 43.38 -8.80
C LYS A 51 6.06 43.52 -7.27
N GLN A 52 6.80 42.72 -6.49
CA GLN A 52 6.78 42.70 -5.02
C GLN A 52 5.36 42.58 -4.40
N SER A 53 4.40 41.98 -5.13
CA SER A 53 2.97 42.11 -4.84
C SER A 53 2.44 41.35 -3.63
N VAL A 54 3.24 40.49 -2.98
CA VAL A 54 2.81 39.58 -1.89
C VAL A 54 3.78 39.53 -0.71
N GLY A 55 4.52 40.60 -0.45
CA GLY A 55 5.38 40.76 0.75
C GLY A 55 6.67 39.93 0.79
N LEU A 56 6.78 38.86 0.00
CA LEU A 56 8.01 38.06 -0.14
C LEU A 56 9.07 38.78 -0.98
N ASN A 57 10.34 38.52 -0.68
CA ASN A 57 11.43 38.88 -1.58
C ASN A 57 11.47 37.93 -2.81
N HIS A 58 12.06 38.39 -3.91
CA HIS A 58 12.11 37.67 -5.18
C HIS A 58 12.71 36.26 -5.04
N THR A 59 13.80 36.09 -4.27
CA THR A 59 14.46 34.78 -4.09
C THR A 59 13.55 33.81 -3.34
N THR A 60 12.90 34.23 -2.27
CA THR A 60 11.95 33.37 -1.53
C THR A 60 10.76 32.97 -2.40
N LEU A 61 10.18 33.88 -3.19
CA LEU A 61 9.06 33.54 -4.08
C LEU A 61 9.47 32.49 -5.13
N ILE A 62 10.63 32.64 -5.76
CA ILE A 62 11.14 31.66 -6.74
C ILE A 62 11.53 30.32 -6.08
N ASN A 63 12.16 30.33 -4.90
CA ASN A 63 12.53 29.09 -4.21
C ASN A 63 11.29 28.28 -3.75
N VAL A 64 10.21 28.94 -3.33
CA VAL A 64 9.00 28.27 -2.85
C VAL A 64 8.08 27.86 -4.00
N PHE A 65 7.81 28.75 -4.97
CA PHE A 65 6.80 28.52 -6.01
C PHE A 65 7.37 28.21 -7.39
N GLY A 66 8.70 28.17 -7.56
CA GLY A 66 9.37 27.83 -8.82
C GLY A 66 9.15 26.39 -9.26
N PHE A 67 9.27 26.16 -10.57
CA PHE A 67 9.15 24.86 -11.23
C PHE A 67 10.42 24.02 -11.07
N SER A 68 10.31 22.69 -11.18
CA SER A 68 11.50 21.86 -11.34
C SER A 68 11.99 21.87 -12.80
N ASN A 69 13.30 22.10 -12.96
CA ASN A 69 14.02 22.02 -14.23
C ASN A 69 15.09 20.92 -14.23
N GLY A 70 14.90 19.88 -13.42
CA GLY A 70 15.72 18.65 -13.40
C GLY A 70 17.18 18.81 -12.99
N THR A 71 17.61 19.99 -12.55
CA THR A 71 19.03 20.34 -12.36
C THR A 71 19.34 21.10 -11.07
N SER A 72 18.35 21.75 -10.44
CA SER A 72 18.46 22.25 -9.08
C SER A 72 17.07 22.56 -8.50
N LEU A 73 16.82 22.11 -7.27
CA LEU A 73 15.85 22.70 -6.35
C LEU A 73 16.62 23.05 -5.07
N THR A 74 16.37 24.24 -4.49
CA THR A 74 16.99 24.62 -3.23
C THR A 74 16.33 23.86 -2.10
N ASN A 75 17.02 22.83 -1.60
CA ASN A 75 16.47 21.88 -0.63
C ASN A 75 16.24 22.55 0.74
N HIS A 76 15.00 22.98 1.01
CA HIS A 76 14.63 23.67 2.26
C HIS A 76 14.28 22.71 3.42
N SER A 77 14.17 21.40 3.15
CA SER A 77 14.13 20.36 4.18
C SER A 77 15.46 19.60 4.19
N SER A 78 16.26 19.76 5.26
CA SER A 78 17.45 18.93 5.51
C SER A 78 17.11 17.58 6.16
N VAL A 79 15.83 17.35 6.47
CA VAL A 79 15.39 16.41 7.52
C VAL A 79 14.81 15.12 6.95
N GLY A 80 14.80 14.87 5.63
CA GLY A 80 14.46 13.55 5.06
C GLY A 80 13.06 12.98 5.40
N CYS A 81 12.15 13.83 5.86
CA CYS A 81 10.73 13.52 6.06
C CYS A 81 9.87 14.55 5.32
N LYS A 82 8.56 14.30 5.28
CA LYS A 82 7.62 15.40 5.01
C LYS A 82 7.56 16.31 6.26
N THR A 83 7.43 17.61 6.05
CA THR A 83 7.41 18.65 7.09
C THR A 83 5.99 18.85 7.65
N TYR A 84 5.85 18.91 8.98
CA TYR A 84 4.60 19.04 9.75
C TYR A 84 4.59 20.27 10.66
N ALA A 85 3.41 20.70 11.11
CA ALA A 85 3.29 21.80 12.05
C ALA A 85 4.02 21.50 13.37
N GLY A 86 4.90 22.43 13.79
CA GLY A 86 5.80 22.26 14.94
C GLY A 86 7.25 21.92 14.55
N ASP A 87 7.50 21.43 13.34
CA ASP A 87 8.87 21.27 12.82
C ASP A 87 9.55 22.63 12.62
N SER A 88 10.88 22.69 12.80
CA SER A 88 11.67 23.90 12.49
C SER A 88 11.73 24.24 11.00
N SER A 89 11.32 23.32 10.12
CA SER A 89 11.13 23.54 8.68
C SER A 89 9.71 23.99 8.31
N TRP A 90 8.75 24.01 9.26
CA TRP A 90 7.37 24.43 8.96
C TRP A 90 7.33 25.88 8.47
N PRO A 91 6.51 26.21 7.44
CA PRO A 91 6.44 27.57 6.94
C PRO A 91 5.88 28.50 8.02
N GLY A 92 6.57 29.59 8.32
CA GLY A 92 6.06 30.62 9.23
C GLY A 92 4.97 31.50 8.58
N ASP A 93 4.12 32.10 9.40
CA ASP A 93 2.86 32.76 9.03
C ASP A 93 2.96 33.71 7.82
N ASN A 94 4.04 34.50 7.72
CA ASN A 94 4.28 35.39 6.59
C ASN A 94 4.33 34.68 5.23
N LEU A 95 4.75 33.41 5.18
CA LEU A 95 4.78 32.60 3.97
C LEU A 95 3.41 31.95 3.69
N TRP A 96 2.65 31.57 4.73
CA TRP A 96 1.26 31.13 4.57
C TRP A 96 0.36 32.27 4.08
N HIS A 97 0.45 33.48 4.66
CA HIS A 97 -0.28 34.66 4.18
C HIS A 97 0.11 35.06 2.75
N ALA A 98 1.39 34.92 2.37
CA ALA A 98 1.83 35.17 1.01
C ALA A 98 1.32 34.10 0.03
N PHE A 99 1.29 32.83 0.43
CA PHE A 99 0.70 31.74 -0.35
C PHE A 99 -0.80 31.98 -0.54
N ASP A 100 -1.54 32.29 0.52
CA ASP A 100 -2.96 32.60 0.44
C ASP A 100 -3.26 33.81 -0.46
N SER A 101 -2.45 34.88 -0.34
CA SER A 101 -2.52 36.04 -1.25
C SER A 101 -2.29 35.66 -2.72
N LEU A 102 -1.42 34.68 -3.01
CA LEU A 102 -1.19 34.15 -4.35
C LEU A 102 -2.32 33.24 -4.82
N LEU A 103 -2.96 32.52 -3.90
CA LEU A 103 -4.18 31.73 -4.15
C LEU A 103 -5.44 32.60 -4.30
N SER A 104 -5.34 33.93 -4.11
CA SER A 104 -6.46 34.88 -4.08
C SER A 104 -7.44 34.65 -2.92
N ASN A 105 -6.89 34.45 -1.71
CA ASN A 105 -7.62 34.09 -0.49
C ASN A 105 -8.27 32.70 -0.59
N GLY A 106 -7.51 31.74 -1.14
CA GLY A 106 -7.94 30.37 -1.45
C GLY A 106 -7.33 29.29 -0.55
N LEU A 107 -6.56 29.67 0.47
CA LEU A 107 -6.08 28.78 1.52
C LEU A 107 -7.15 28.71 2.63
N LEU A 108 -7.57 27.51 2.98
CA LEU A 108 -8.55 27.27 4.04
C LEU A 108 -7.89 26.51 5.19
N GLU A 109 -8.06 27.04 6.41
CA GLU A 109 -7.83 26.33 7.67
C GLU A 109 -9.21 25.98 8.21
N VAL A 110 -9.65 24.74 7.98
CA VAL A 110 -11.01 24.30 8.29
C VAL A 110 -10.97 23.26 9.41
N PRO A 111 -11.66 23.50 10.54
CA PRO A 111 -11.86 22.50 11.58
C PRO A 111 -12.43 21.18 11.02
N PRO A 112 -12.30 20.05 11.74
CA PRO A 112 -13.02 18.82 11.40
C PRO A 112 -14.53 19.05 11.32
N ILE A 113 -15.22 18.33 10.43
CA ILE A 113 -16.64 18.55 10.11
C ILE A 113 -17.55 18.46 11.35
N ALA A 114 -17.23 17.56 12.29
CA ALA A 114 -17.98 17.37 13.54
C ALA A 114 -17.58 18.32 14.68
N SER A 115 -16.61 19.22 14.49
CA SER A 115 -16.12 20.13 15.53
C SER A 115 -17.19 20.99 16.23
N PRO A 116 -18.32 21.40 15.61
CA PRO A 116 -19.39 22.12 16.32
C PRO A 116 -20.00 21.33 17.50
N CYS A 117 -19.88 20.01 17.52
CA CYS A 117 -20.32 19.18 18.65
C CYS A 117 -19.40 19.26 19.89
N TYR A 118 -18.25 19.94 19.81
CA TYR A 118 -17.19 19.84 20.81
C TYR A 118 -16.79 21.16 21.44
N THR A 119 -17.02 21.28 22.75
CA THR A 119 -16.64 22.44 23.59
C THR A 119 -15.12 22.72 23.66
N ASN A 120 -14.28 21.87 23.06
CA ASN A 120 -12.84 22.09 22.94
C ASN A 120 -12.40 22.82 21.65
N TRP A 121 -13.36 23.27 20.83
CA TRP A 121 -13.14 24.15 19.68
C TRP A 121 -13.98 25.44 19.80
N ASP A 122 -13.47 26.54 19.24
CA ASP A 122 -14.11 27.87 19.31
C ASP A 122 -15.42 27.99 18.50
N ASN A 123 -15.76 26.98 17.69
CA ASN A 123 -16.98 26.89 16.87
C ASN A 123 -18.06 25.95 17.45
N TYR A 124 -17.99 25.62 18.74
CA TYR A 124 -19.04 24.85 19.43
C TYR A 124 -20.43 25.49 19.29
N ASP A 125 -21.38 24.74 18.73
CA ASP A 125 -22.75 25.17 18.45
C ASP A 125 -23.68 23.94 18.44
N GLU A 126 -24.68 23.93 19.32
CA GLU A 126 -25.59 22.79 19.56
C GLU A 126 -26.62 22.60 18.43
N ASP A 127 -27.09 23.70 17.82
CA ASP A 127 -28.00 23.66 16.67
C ASP A 127 -27.26 23.15 15.42
N LEU A 128 -26.03 23.64 15.19
CA LEU A 128 -25.18 23.19 14.09
C LEU A 128 -24.70 21.74 14.30
N CYS A 129 -24.36 21.34 15.53
CA CYS A 129 -24.05 19.95 15.84
C CYS A 129 -25.22 19.02 15.48
N THR A 130 -26.45 19.40 15.83
CA THR A 130 -27.66 18.62 15.50
C THR A 130 -27.80 18.42 13.99
N SER A 131 -27.67 19.50 13.19
CA SER A 131 -27.69 19.39 11.72
C SER A 131 -26.54 18.52 11.19
N VAL A 132 -25.35 18.64 11.78
CA VAL A 132 -24.17 17.84 11.42
C VAL A 132 -24.35 16.36 11.75
N THR A 133 -25.08 16.00 12.81
CA THR A 133 -25.46 14.62 13.15
C THR A 133 -26.53 14.08 12.19
N ASP A 134 -27.60 14.84 11.95
CA ASP A 134 -28.73 14.41 11.11
C ASP A 134 -28.31 14.17 9.66
N ASP A 135 -27.44 15.03 9.10
CA ASP A 135 -26.95 14.93 7.72
C ASP A 135 -25.67 14.07 7.57
N PHE A 136 -25.11 13.50 8.64
CA PHE A 136 -23.75 12.88 8.61
C PHE A 136 -23.60 11.67 7.68
N THR A 137 -24.71 11.03 7.28
CA THR A 137 -24.66 9.91 6.33
C THR A 137 -24.89 10.32 4.88
N ASP A 138 -25.12 11.61 4.60
CA ASP A 138 -25.31 12.15 3.24
C ASP A 138 -23.96 12.45 2.56
N SER A 139 -23.77 11.89 1.37
CA SER A 139 -22.55 12.07 0.58
C SER A 139 -22.39 13.49 0.00
N TYR A 140 -23.46 14.28 -0.10
CA TYR A 140 -23.36 15.72 -0.38
C TYR A 140 -22.61 16.46 0.75
N MET A 141 -22.89 16.13 2.01
CA MET A 141 -22.30 16.83 3.17
C MET A 141 -20.77 16.69 3.19
N HIS A 142 -20.26 15.46 3.01
CA HIS A 142 -18.82 15.20 2.99
C HIS A 142 -18.13 15.74 1.72
N MET A 143 -18.79 15.77 0.56
CA MET A 143 -18.14 16.25 -0.66
C MET A 143 -17.91 17.76 -0.65
N GLU A 144 -18.87 18.53 -0.12
CA GLU A 144 -18.81 19.98 0.04
C GLU A 144 -17.88 20.40 1.21
N HIS A 145 -17.63 19.53 2.19
CA HIS A 145 -16.69 19.84 3.26
C HIS A 145 -15.23 19.78 2.77
N PRO A 146 -14.39 20.83 2.89
CA PRO A 146 -13.07 20.86 2.27
C PRO A 146 -12.08 19.80 2.79
N THR A 147 -12.23 19.37 4.04
CA THR A 147 -11.28 18.48 4.73
C THR A 147 -11.75 17.05 4.92
N SER A 148 -13.07 16.80 4.99
CA SER A 148 -13.62 15.51 5.43
C SER A 148 -13.68 14.48 4.30
N ILE A 149 -13.48 13.20 4.62
CA ILE A 149 -13.73 12.07 3.72
C ILE A 149 -14.90 11.19 4.18
N MET A 150 -15.42 10.40 3.24
CA MET A 150 -16.62 9.54 3.41
C MET A 150 -16.33 8.22 4.14
N SER A 151 -15.07 7.98 4.51
CA SER A 151 -14.61 6.85 5.32
C SER A 151 -13.78 7.39 6.50
N PRO A 152 -14.42 8.02 7.51
CA PRO A 152 -13.74 8.74 8.60
C PRO A 152 -12.83 7.84 9.48
N PHE A 153 -12.93 6.52 9.33
CA PHE A 153 -11.94 5.56 9.81
C PHE A 153 -10.49 5.94 9.42
N TYR A 154 -10.25 6.42 8.19
CA TYR A 154 -8.92 6.85 7.73
C TYR A 154 -8.51 8.26 8.22
N GLU A 155 -9.45 9.00 8.83
CA GLU A 155 -9.17 10.20 9.64
C GLU A 155 -8.93 9.84 11.12
N GLY A 156 -9.04 8.56 11.48
CA GLY A 156 -8.81 8.02 12.82
C GLY A 156 -10.00 8.16 13.77
N LEU A 157 -11.21 8.43 13.27
CA LEU A 157 -12.43 8.65 14.08
C LEU A 157 -12.26 9.73 15.18
N THR A 158 -11.34 10.67 14.94
CA THR A 158 -10.85 11.64 15.93
C THR A 158 -11.81 12.81 16.21
N CYS A 159 -12.90 12.91 15.45
CA CYS A 159 -13.96 13.89 15.60
C CYS A 159 -15.23 13.39 14.88
N MET A 160 -16.19 12.85 15.63
CA MET A 160 -17.41 12.20 15.10
C MET A 160 -18.66 12.75 15.82
N PRO A 161 -19.81 12.94 15.17
CA PRO A 161 -20.99 13.57 15.78
C PRO A 161 -22.01 12.53 16.31
N ILE A 162 -21.51 11.49 16.99
CA ILE A 162 -22.26 10.26 17.34
C ILE A 162 -22.12 9.85 18.82
N ASP A 163 -23.05 9.04 19.32
CA ASP A 163 -22.92 8.39 20.62
C ASP A 163 -21.67 7.49 20.66
N GLY A 164 -20.84 7.64 21.70
CA GLY A 164 -19.55 6.93 21.84
C GLY A 164 -18.33 7.73 21.36
N ALA A 165 -18.53 8.89 20.72
CA ALA A 165 -17.47 9.78 20.25
C ALA A 165 -16.36 10.10 21.28
N PRO A 166 -15.12 10.38 20.82
CA PRO A 166 -13.99 10.69 21.71
C PRO A 166 -14.27 11.93 22.56
N ALA A 167 -13.78 11.98 23.80
CA ALA A 167 -14.09 13.08 24.73
C ALA A 167 -13.57 14.49 24.32
N ASN A 168 -12.75 14.58 23.27
CA ASN A 168 -12.36 15.82 22.60
C ASN A 168 -12.19 15.55 21.10
N CYS A 169 -12.59 16.51 20.26
CA CYS A 169 -12.33 16.50 18.82
C CYS A 169 -10.89 16.93 18.55
N THR A 170 -10.18 16.18 17.71
CA THR A 170 -8.80 16.52 17.26
C THR A 170 -8.66 16.30 15.75
N LEU A 171 -7.57 16.79 15.15
CA LEU A 171 -7.37 16.73 13.69
C LEU A 171 -7.07 15.32 13.16
N GLY A 172 -6.42 14.43 13.92
CA GLY A 172 -6.11 13.06 13.47
C GLY A 172 -5.56 12.98 12.03
N GLY A 173 -6.26 12.28 11.14
CA GLY A 173 -5.92 12.15 9.72
C GLY A 173 -6.37 13.28 8.79
N TYR A 174 -6.93 14.38 9.32
CA TYR A 174 -7.28 15.58 8.55
C TYR A 174 -6.01 16.34 8.10
N PRO A 175 -6.05 17.06 6.95
CA PRO A 175 -4.99 17.99 6.56
C PRO A 175 -4.98 19.25 7.43
N TYR A 176 -3.82 19.91 7.58
CA TYR A 176 -3.74 21.22 8.28
C TYR A 176 -4.32 22.36 7.44
N TYR A 177 -4.08 22.33 6.13
CA TYR A 177 -4.52 23.36 5.21
C TYR A 177 -5.10 22.75 3.93
N VAL A 178 -6.11 23.41 3.37
CA VAL A 178 -6.73 23.03 2.09
C VAL A 178 -6.60 24.18 1.09
N VAL A 179 -6.08 23.89 -0.09
CA VAL A 179 -6.14 24.79 -1.24
C VAL A 179 -7.45 24.55 -1.96
N ASN A 180 -8.35 25.53 -1.90
CA ASN A 180 -9.58 25.51 -2.69
C ASN A 180 -9.24 25.81 -4.16
N ALA A 181 -9.11 24.76 -4.97
CA ALA A 181 -8.69 24.88 -6.35
C ALA A 181 -9.87 25.23 -7.26
N THR A 182 -9.86 26.48 -7.73
CA THR A 182 -10.76 27.04 -8.75
C THR A 182 -10.06 27.27 -10.09
N ASN A 183 -8.73 27.14 -10.16
CA ASN A 183 -7.94 27.27 -11.38
C ASN A 183 -6.58 26.54 -11.33
N VAL A 184 -5.99 26.33 -12.50
CA VAL A 184 -4.73 25.59 -12.64
C VAL A 184 -3.56 26.28 -11.94
N ALA A 185 -3.50 27.61 -11.91
CA ALA A 185 -2.41 28.34 -11.26
C ALA A 185 -2.35 28.06 -9.75
N GLN A 186 -3.50 27.95 -9.07
CA GLN A 186 -3.57 27.55 -7.66
C GLN A 186 -3.02 26.13 -7.43
N VAL A 187 -3.39 25.17 -8.29
CA VAL A 187 -2.87 23.80 -8.26
C VAL A 187 -1.35 23.77 -8.44
N GLN A 188 -0.81 24.54 -9.38
CA GLN A 188 0.63 24.65 -9.61
C GLN A 188 1.38 25.30 -8.44
N LEU A 189 0.81 26.34 -7.80
CA LEU A 189 1.39 26.92 -6.58
C LEU A 189 1.46 25.90 -5.44
N ALA A 190 0.38 25.13 -5.24
CA ALA A 190 0.31 24.10 -4.20
C ALA A 190 1.30 22.95 -4.42
N VAL A 191 1.36 22.40 -5.64
CA VAL A 191 2.33 21.36 -6.01
C VAL A 191 3.77 21.88 -5.86
N ASN A 192 4.06 23.10 -6.30
CA ASN A 192 5.40 23.68 -6.18
C ASN A 192 5.79 23.92 -4.72
N MET A 193 4.90 24.54 -3.91
CA MET A 193 5.17 24.78 -2.49
C MET A 193 5.36 23.47 -1.71
N ALA A 194 4.48 22.49 -1.91
CA ALA A 194 4.60 21.21 -1.21
C ALA A 194 5.87 20.45 -1.58
N ARG A 195 6.25 20.41 -2.87
CA ARG A 195 7.52 19.81 -3.30
C ARG A 195 8.73 20.58 -2.74
N ASN A 196 8.76 21.90 -2.90
CA ASN A 196 9.95 22.71 -2.62
C ASN A 196 10.20 22.92 -1.12
N LEU A 197 9.16 22.82 -0.28
CA LEU A 197 9.26 22.85 1.19
C LEU A 197 9.16 21.46 1.84
N GLY A 198 8.93 20.41 1.04
CA GLY A 198 8.77 19.04 1.53
C GLY A 198 7.51 18.81 2.37
N LEU A 199 6.41 19.53 2.13
CA LEU A 199 5.13 19.25 2.80
C LEU A 199 4.54 17.92 2.31
N ARG A 200 3.74 17.25 3.13
CA ARG A 200 2.88 16.14 2.68
C ARG A 200 1.79 16.75 1.78
N LEU A 201 1.69 16.28 0.54
CA LEU A 201 0.62 16.68 -0.38
C LEU A 201 -0.48 15.61 -0.39
N VAL A 202 -1.73 16.04 -0.26
CA VAL A 202 -2.93 15.22 -0.44
C VAL A 202 -3.77 15.85 -1.55
N ILE A 203 -4.58 15.04 -2.24
CA ILE A 203 -5.51 15.49 -3.28
C ILE A 203 -6.88 14.94 -2.91
N LYS A 204 -7.80 15.82 -2.47
CA LYS A 204 -9.22 15.46 -2.27
C LYS A 204 -10.02 15.94 -3.47
N ASN A 205 -10.80 15.05 -4.06
CA ASN A 205 -11.94 15.46 -4.89
C ASN A 205 -13.16 15.59 -3.96
N THR A 206 -13.97 14.54 -3.91
CA THR A 206 -15.15 14.45 -3.03
C THR A 206 -14.81 13.86 -1.67
N GLY A 207 -13.94 12.84 -1.61
CA GLY A 207 -13.63 12.10 -0.38
C GLY A 207 -14.17 10.67 -0.33
N HIS A 208 -14.76 10.20 -1.45
CA HIS A 208 -15.27 8.84 -1.72
C HIS A 208 -14.24 7.68 -1.61
N ASP A 209 -13.03 7.90 -1.07
CA ASP A 209 -11.94 6.92 -1.22
C ASP A 209 -11.86 5.89 -0.08
N PHE A 210 -12.37 4.69 -0.35
CA PHE A 210 -12.43 3.53 0.56
C PHE A 210 -11.09 3.01 1.11
N ALA A 211 -9.94 3.53 0.65
CA ALA A 211 -8.62 3.16 1.16
C ALA A 211 -7.82 4.36 1.71
N GLY A 212 -8.50 5.49 1.96
CA GLY A 212 -7.91 6.67 2.61
C GLY A 212 -6.91 7.47 1.76
N LYS A 213 -6.78 7.21 0.45
CA LYS A 213 -5.79 7.88 -0.45
C LYS A 213 -6.08 9.38 -0.65
N SER A 214 -7.23 9.87 -0.19
CA SER A 214 -7.63 11.29 -0.22
C SER A 214 -7.60 12.00 1.14
N ALA A 215 -7.16 11.31 2.20
CA ALA A 215 -6.92 11.89 3.53
C ALA A 215 -5.42 11.89 3.88
N GLY A 216 -5.07 12.56 4.98
CA GLY A 216 -3.72 12.49 5.50
C GLY A 216 -3.38 13.54 6.55
N GLU A 217 -3.10 13.04 7.76
CA GLU A 217 -2.56 13.78 8.90
C GLU A 217 -1.55 14.84 8.42
N GLY A 218 -1.81 16.08 8.82
CA GLY A 218 -0.91 17.23 8.68
C GLY A 218 -0.56 17.65 7.26
N ALA A 219 -1.27 17.16 6.25
CA ALA A 219 -1.02 17.50 4.86
C ALA A 219 -1.41 18.95 4.50
N LEU A 220 -0.84 19.43 3.40
CA LEU A 220 -1.49 20.39 2.53
C LEU A 220 -2.37 19.59 1.55
N SER A 221 -3.68 19.82 1.56
CA SER A 221 -4.61 19.20 0.61
C SER A 221 -4.86 20.13 -0.59
N ILE A 222 -4.94 19.58 -1.80
CA ILE A 222 -5.53 20.25 -2.96
C ILE A 222 -6.95 19.72 -3.10
N TRP A 223 -7.94 20.59 -2.90
CA TRP A 223 -9.35 20.24 -3.05
C TRP A 223 -9.83 20.63 -4.45
N THR A 224 -10.00 19.64 -5.32
CA THR A 224 -10.31 19.84 -6.75
C THR A 224 -11.80 19.99 -7.06
N HIS A 225 -12.66 19.85 -6.04
CA HIS A 225 -14.12 19.88 -6.15
C HIS A 225 -14.65 21.11 -6.90
N ASN A 226 -14.03 22.28 -6.74
CA ASN A 226 -14.46 23.53 -7.37
C ASN A 226 -13.96 23.72 -8.83
N LEU A 227 -13.26 22.73 -9.40
CA LEU A 227 -12.97 22.68 -10.84
C LEU A 227 -14.17 22.09 -11.59
N LYS A 228 -15.20 22.93 -11.77
CA LYS A 228 -16.56 22.56 -12.23
C LYS A 228 -16.86 22.78 -13.72
N GLY A 229 -15.88 23.23 -14.54
CA GLY A 229 -16.10 23.44 -15.98
C GLY A 229 -16.65 22.21 -16.69
N LEU A 230 -17.72 22.36 -17.48
CA LEU A 230 -18.42 21.25 -18.14
C LEU A 230 -18.92 21.70 -19.51
N GLU A 231 -18.35 21.14 -20.59
CA GLU A 231 -18.63 21.53 -21.97
C GLU A 231 -18.96 20.30 -22.83
N TYR A 232 -20.12 20.35 -23.50
CA TYR A 232 -20.47 19.38 -24.55
C TYR A 232 -19.91 19.82 -25.91
N SER A 233 -19.29 18.89 -26.62
CA SER A 233 -18.90 19.06 -28.03
C SER A 233 -19.61 18.00 -28.87
N PRO A 234 -20.52 18.37 -29.80
CA PRO A 234 -21.19 17.40 -30.67
C PRO A 234 -20.26 16.78 -31.72
N THR A 235 -19.10 17.39 -31.97
CA THR A 235 -18.12 16.96 -32.98
C THR A 235 -16.69 17.17 -32.47
N PHE A 236 -16.29 16.43 -31.43
CA PHE A 236 -14.88 16.27 -31.10
C PHE A 236 -14.16 15.50 -32.22
N SER A 237 -12.89 15.82 -32.44
CA SER A 237 -12.03 15.11 -33.40
C SER A 237 -10.59 15.06 -32.90
N GLY A 238 -10.07 13.85 -32.74
CA GLY A 238 -8.66 13.55 -32.48
C GLY A 238 -8.26 12.27 -33.21
N SER A 239 -6.97 11.91 -33.17
CA SER A 239 -6.35 10.80 -33.91
C SER A 239 -7.19 9.52 -34.04
N ASN A 240 -7.77 9.05 -32.93
CA ASN A 240 -8.46 7.76 -32.83
C ASN A 240 -9.98 7.87 -32.59
N TYR A 241 -10.57 9.08 -32.57
CA TYR A 241 -12.00 9.26 -32.33
C TYR A 241 -12.55 10.53 -32.99
N THR A 242 -13.73 10.41 -33.59
CA THR A 242 -14.52 11.56 -34.05
C THR A 242 -16.00 11.31 -33.74
N GLY A 243 -16.63 12.20 -33.00
CA GLY A 243 -17.97 12.01 -32.46
C GLY A 243 -18.28 12.98 -31.32
N PRO A 244 -19.44 12.84 -30.65
CA PRO A 244 -19.79 13.68 -29.51
C PRO A 244 -18.92 13.35 -28.29
N ALA A 245 -18.57 14.36 -27.50
CA ALA A 245 -17.76 14.22 -26.30
C ALA A 245 -18.18 15.24 -25.23
N PHE A 246 -17.88 14.94 -23.98
CA PHE A 246 -17.85 15.95 -22.92
C PHE A 246 -16.42 16.21 -22.50
N LYS A 247 -16.11 17.48 -22.24
CA LYS A 247 -15.00 17.85 -21.37
C LYS A 247 -15.57 18.24 -20.02
N MET A 248 -14.95 17.75 -18.94
CA MET A 248 -15.36 18.00 -17.56
C MET A 248 -14.16 18.27 -16.66
N GLY A 249 -14.28 19.25 -15.77
CA GLY A 249 -13.29 19.58 -14.74
C GLY A 249 -13.18 18.46 -13.71
N SER A 250 -12.05 18.40 -12.98
CA SER A 250 -11.83 17.28 -12.06
C SER A 250 -12.79 17.25 -10.87
N GLY A 251 -13.48 18.35 -10.58
CA GLY A 251 -14.52 18.47 -9.55
C GLY A 251 -15.93 18.03 -9.96
N VAL A 252 -16.15 17.59 -11.21
CA VAL A 252 -17.47 17.18 -11.69
C VAL A 252 -17.88 15.81 -11.13
N GLN A 253 -19.07 15.74 -10.51
CA GLN A 253 -19.70 14.53 -9.98
C GLN A 253 -20.64 13.84 -10.99
N THR A 254 -21.00 12.58 -10.72
CA THR A 254 -21.87 11.74 -11.56
C THR A 254 -23.19 12.44 -11.90
N PHE A 255 -23.88 13.01 -10.91
CA PHE A 255 -25.18 13.67 -11.12
C PHE A 255 -25.12 14.86 -12.08
N GLU A 256 -24.06 15.68 -11.99
CA GLU A 256 -23.84 16.84 -12.87
C GLU A 256 -23.59 16.40 -14.31
N LEU A 257 -22.72 15.40 -14.49
CA LEU A 257 -22.35 14.86 -15.80
C LEU A 257 -23.54 14.23 -16.52
N TYR A 258 -24.33 13.41 -15.81
CA TYR A 258 -25.49 12.75 -16.39
C TYR A 258 -26.64 13.73 -16.67
N SER A 259 -26.86 14.73 -15.81
CA SER A 259 -27.84 15.80 -16.06
C SER A 259 -27.47 16.57 -17.34
N ALA A 260 -26.22 16.99 -17.48
CA ALA A 260 -25.75 17.69 -18.69
C ALA A 260 -25.84 16.82 -19.95
N ALA A 261 -25.60 15.50 -19.84
CA ALA A 261 -25.76 14.57 -20.94
C ALA A 261 -27.24 14.46 -21.40
N LYS A 262 -28.18 14.38 -20.45
CA LYS A 262 -29.62 14.42 -20.74
C LYS A 262 -30.03 15.71 -21.43
N GLU A 263 -29.59 16.87 -20.94
CA GLU A 263 -29.87 18.18 -21.56
C GLU A 263 -29.39 18.27 -23.01
N ASN A 264 -28.25 17.62 -23.32
CA ASN A 264 -27.66 17.59 -24.66
C ASN A 264 -28.16 16.40 -25.53
N GLY A 265 -29.10 15.59 -25.02
CA GLY A 265 -29.70 14.48 -25.77
C GLY A 265 -28.74 13.33 -26.07
N VAL A 266 -27.83 13.03 -25.15
CA VAL A 266 -26.76 12.03 -25.29
C VAL A 266 -26.63 11.13 -24.05
N THR A 267 -26.02 9.97 -24.24
CA THR A 267 -25.64 9.03 -23.17
C THR A 267 -24.14 9.17 -22.88
N ILE A 268 -23.71 8.97 -21.64
CA ILE A 268 -22.30 9.03 -21.23
C ILE A 268 -22.00 8.00 -20.13
N VAL A 269 -20.75 7.55 -20.02
CA VAL A 269 -20.31 6.59 -19.00
C VAL A 269 -19.83 7.35 -17.76
N GLY A 270 -20.45 7.04 -16.62
CA GLY A 270 -20.15 7.57 -15.28
C GLY A 270 -20.29 6.46 -14.23
N GLY A 271 -20.24 6.79 -12.94
CA GLY A 271 -20.38 5.81 -11.86
C GLY A 271 -21.84 5.35 -11.66
N GLU A 272 -22.05 4.45 -10.69
CA GLU A 272 -23.39 4.20 -10.15
C GLU A 272 -23.74 5.24 -9.07
N GLY A 273 -22.81 5.51 -8.14
CA GLY A 273 -22.96 6.52 -7.08
C GLY A 273 -23.09 7.98 -7.57
N VAL A 274 -24.07 8.67 -6.98
CA VAL A 274 -24.51 10.04 -7.25
C VAL A 274 -23.40 11.09 -7.08
N THR A 275 -22.66 11.05 -5.97
CA THR A 275 -21.64 12.06 -5.64
C THR A 275 -20.21 11.61 -5.95
N VAL A 276 -20.04 10.49 -6.65
CA VAL A 276 -18.72 10.06 -7.12
C VAL A 276 -18.15 11.11 -8.08
N GLY A 277 -16.97 11.65 -7.74
CA GLY A 277 -16.25 12.62 -8.56
C GLY A 277 -15.63 11.94 -9.79
N VAL A 278 -16.35 11.94 -10.91
CA VAL A 278 -16.09 11.10 -12.11
C VAL A 278 -14.66 11.26 -12.60
N ALA A 279 -14.21 12.49 -12.74
CA ALA A 279 -12.89 12.85 -13.25
C ALA A 279 -11.73 12.62 -12.25
N GLY A 280 -12.03 12.24 -11.00
CA GLY A 280 -11.08 11.92 -9.95
C GLY A 280 -10.59 10.46 -9.98
N GLY A 281 -10.47 9.86 -8.79
CA GLY A 281 -9.96 8.49 -8.62
C GLY A 281 -10.76 7.40 -9.33
N TYR A 282 -12.05 7.62 -9.59
CA TYR A 282 -12.95 6.72 -10.30
C TYR A 282 -12.40 6.37 -11.71
N ILE A 283 -12.37 7.36 -12.62
CA ILE A 283 -11.91 7.16 -14.01
C ILE A 283 -10.40 6.88 -14.08
N GLN A 284 -9.62 7.43 -13.14
CA GLN A 284 -8.18 7.22 -13.09
C GLN A 284 -7.80 5.81 -12.60
N GLY A 285 -8.67 5.12 -11.85
CA GLY A 285 -8.49 3.74 -11.41
C GLY A 285 -9.16 2.67 -12.29
N GLY A 286 -10.00 3.07 -13.23
CA GLY A 286 -10.82 2.17 -14.06
C GLY A 286 -12.23 2.71 -14.21
N GLY A 287 -13.05 2.48 -13.18
CA GLY A 287 -14.41 3.01 -13.07
C GLY A 287 -15.42 2.17 -13.84
N HIS A 288 -16.26 1.44 -13.10
CA HIS A 288 -17.33 0.63 -13.68
C HIS A 288 -18.66 1.38 -13.71
N SER A 289 -19.52 1.03 -14.65
CA SER A 289 -20.75 1.76 -14.92
C SER A 289 -21.93 0.81 -15.15
N PRO A 290 -23.19 1.26 -14.94
CA PRO A 290 -24.37 0.62 -15.51
C PRO A 290 -24.33 0.44 -17.04
N LEU A 291 -23.38 1.11 -17.72
CA LEU A 291 -23.09 0.99 -19.15
C LEU A 291 -21.83 0.17 -19.49
N SER A 292 -21.15 -0.44 -18.51
CA SER A 292 -19.90 -1.20 -18.73
C SER A 292 -20.06 -2.28 -19.78
N SER A 293 -21.15 -3.07 -19.72
CA SER A 293 -21.48 -4.14 -20.68
C SER A 293 -21.73 -3.65 -22.12
N VAL A 294 -21.87 -2.33 -22.33
CA VAL A 294 -22.23 -1.70 -23.62
C VAL A 294 -21.07 -0.87 -24.20
N TYR A 295 -20.35 -0.12 -23.37
CA TYR A 295 -19.31 0.82 -23.80
C TYR A 295 -17.91 0.57 -23.20
N GLY A 296 -17.78 -0.28 -22.18
CA GLY A 296 -16.55 -0.51 -21.41
C GLY A 296 -16.39 0.43 -20.20
N LEU A 297 -15.23 0.36 -19.53
CA LEU A 297 -14.94 1.13 -18.32
C LEU A 297 -14.90 2.64 -18.61
N ALA A 298 -15.07 3.48 -17.58
CA ALA A 298 -14.89 4.92 -17.70
C ALA A 298 -13.49 5.28 -18.22
N SER A 299 -12.44 4.59 -17.74
CA SER A 299 -11.05 4.75 -18.19
C SER A 299 -10.85 4.44 -19.69
N ASP A 300 -11.77 3.69 -20.29
CA ASP A 300 -11.72 3.37 -21.72
C ASP A 300 -12.20 4.56 -22.56
N GLN A 301 -13.13 5.37 -22.03
CA GLN A 301 -13.78 6.48 -22.73
C GLN A 301 -12.93 7.74 -22.83
N VAL A 302 -11.82 7.82 -22.09
CA VAL A 302 -10.99 9.03 -22.04
C VAL A 302 -10.30 9.29 -23.38
N LEU A 303 -10.42 10.53 -23.84
CA LEU A 303 -9.82 11.08 -25.06
C LEU A 303 -8.63 12.00 -24.77
N ALA A 304 -8.69 12.74 -23.66
CA ALA A 304 -7.59 13.58 -23.17
C ALA A 304 -7.71 13.84 -21.66
N TYR A 305 -6.58 14.13 -21.01
CA TYR A 305 -6.48 14.70 -19.66
C TYR A 305 -5.71 16.03 -19.70
N GLN A 306 -6.10 16.96 -18.84
CA GLN A 306 -5.33 18.15 -18.46
C GLN A 306 -4.81 17.95 -17.03
N VAL A 307 -3.49 17.94 -16.85
CA VAL A 307 -2.84 17.48 -15.61
C VAL A 307 -1.66 18.36 -15.21
N VAL A 308 -1.52 18.61 -13.91
CA VAL A 308 -0.32 19.24 -13.31
C VAL A 308 0.61 18.13 -12.79
N THR A 309 1.78 17.98 -13.39
CA THR A 309 2.80 17.00 -12.98
C THR A 309 3.60 17.47 -11.77
N ALA A 310 4.33 16.56 -11.11
CA ALA A 310 5.02 16.85 -9.85
C ALA A 310 6.14 17.90 -9.98
N ASP A 311 6.64 18.19 -11.19
CA ASP A 311 7.54 19.31 -11.49
C ASP A 311 6.85 20.69 -11.56
N GLY A 312 5.52 20.71 -11.44
CA GLY A 312 4.64 21.87 -11.50
C GLY A 312 4.07 22.16 -12.90
N ARG A 313 4.50 21.47 -13.96
CA ARG A 313 4.07 21.79 -15.33
C ARG A 313 2.62 21.38 -15.57
N PHE A 314 1.90 22.22 -16.29
CA PHE A 314 0.56 21.91 -16.79
C PHE A 314 0.67 21.30 -18.20
N LEU A 315 0.16 20.07 -18.37
CA LEU A 315 0.30 19.26 -19.58
C LEU A 315 -1.05 18.75 -20.07
N THR A 316 -1.16 18.57 -21.39
CA THR A 316 -2.18 17.70 -21.99
C THR A 316 -1.60 16.30 -22.15
N ALA A 317 -2.38 15.27 -21.80
CA ALA A 317 -2.09 13.88 -22.09
C ALA A 317 -3.23 13.28 -22.93
N SER A 318 -2.90 12.72 -24.10
CA SER A 318 -3.84 12.16 -25.08
C SER A 318 -3.16 11.07 -25.92
N ASP A 319 -3.85 10.48 -26.90
CA ASP A 319 -3.24 9.60 -27.91
C ASP A 319 -2.26 10.33 -28.87
N GLU A 320 -2.12 11.67 -28.80
CA GLU A 320 -1.21 12.46 -29.65
C GLU A 320 -0.06 13.18 -28.89
N GLU A 321 -0.16 13.30 -27.57
CA GLU A 321 0.74 14.07 -26.72
C GLU A 321 0.83 13.46 -25.31
N ASN A 322 2.05 13.30 -24.77
CA ASN A 322 2.31 12.60 -23.50
C ASN A 322 1.58 11.24 -23.39
N THR A 323 1.62 10.46 -24.46
CA THR A 323 0.84 9.20 -24.64
C THR A 323 1.11 8.14 -23.57
N ASP A 324 2.25 8.20 -22.90
CA ASP A 324 2.61 7.31 -21.79
C ASP A 324 2.00 7.77 -20.45
N LEU A 325 1.95 9.08 -20.19
CA LEU A 325 1.15 9.64 -19.08
C LEU A 325 -0.34 9.39 -19.30
N PHE A 326 -0.81 9.53 -20.54
CA PHE A 326 -2.19 9.24 -20.93
C PHE A 326 -2.57 7.77 -20.65
N TRP A 327 -1.68 6.84 -21.01
CA TRP A 327 -1.84 5.43 -20.68
C TRP A 327 -1.89 5.20 -19.16
N ALA A 328 -1.01 5.83 -18.38
CA ALA A 328 -0.96 5.68 -16.92
C ALA A 328 -2.20 6.27 -16.22
N LEU A 329 -2.70 7.43 -16.64
CA LEU A 329 -3.90 8.05 -16.06
C LEU A 329 -5.21 7.32 -16.43
N ARG A 330 -5.19 6.33 -17.34
CA ARG A 330 -6.36 5.51 -17.72
C ARG A 330 -6.32 4.15 -17.02
N GLY A 331 -6.35 4.15 -15.68
CA GLY A 331 -6.44 2.96 -14.85
C GLY A 331 -5.25 2.70 -13.91
N GLY A 332 -4.21 3.52 -13.94
CA GLY A 332 -3.05 3.43 -13.03
C GLY A 332 -3.33 3.90 -11.61
N GLY A 333 -4.46 4.57 -11.36
CA GLY A 333 -4.87 5.11 -10.08
C GLY A 333 -4.63 6.61 -9.92
N GLY A 334 -5.56 7.25 -9.20
CA GLY A 334 -5.48 8.67 -8.88
C GLY A 334 -4.32 9.02 -7.94
N SER A 335 -4.07 10.33 -7.78
CA SER A 335 -3.10 10.90 -6.83
C SER A 335 -1.66 10.36 -6.93
N THR A 336 -1.29 9.77 -8.08
CA THR A 336 -0.01 9.04 -8.24
C THR A 336 0.91 9.66 -9.30
N PHE A 337 0.35 10.19 -10.40
CA PHE A 337 1.11 10.70 -11.56
C PHE A 337 1.03 12.23 -11.73
N GLY A 338 0.16 12.90 -10.98
CA GLY A 338 -0.11 14.34 -11.07
C GLY A 338 -1.51 14.68 -10.58
N VAL A 339 -1.83 15.98 -10.55
CA VAL A 339 -3.18 16.49 -10.23
C VAL A 339 -3.95 16.68 -11.54
N VAL A 340 -4.95 15.84 -11.80
CA VAL A 340 -5.88 16.05 -12.93
C VAL A 340 -6.77 17.27 -12.63
N THR A 341 -6.96 18.10 -13.64
CA THR A 341 -7.72 19.37 -13.58
C THR A 341 -8.92 19.39 -14.51
N SER A 342 -8.84 18.70 -15.65
CA SER A 342 -9.99 18.29 -16.45
C SER A 342 -9.71 17.03 -17.26
N VAL A 343 -10.76 16.42 -17.79
CA VAL A 343 -10.73 15.23 -18.65
C VAL A 343 -11.75 15.39 -19.79
N THR A 344 -11.40 14.90 -20.98
CA THR A 344 -12.33 14.78 -22.12
C THR A 344 -12.68 13.31 -22.31
N VAL A 345 -13.97 12.98 -22.42
CA VAL A 345 -14.51 11.62 -22.56
C VAL A 345 -15.50 11.51 -23.71
N LYS A 346 -15.60 10.31 -24.31
CA LYS A 346 -16.60 9.98 -25.34
C LYS A 346 -18.02 10.13 -24.80
N ALA A 347 -18.92 10.61 -25.65
CA ALA A 347 -20.37 10.54 -25.46
C ALA A 347 -21.00 9.70 -26.59
N TYR A 348 -22.27 9.34 -26.40
CA TYR A 348 -23.00 8.38 -27.22
C TYR A 348 -24.42 8.90 -27.54
N PRO A 349 -25.10 8.37 -28.57
CA PRO A 349 -26.52 8.68 -28.80
C PRO A 349 -27.38 8.41 -27.56
N LYS A 350 -28.49 9.14 -27.37
CA LYS A 350 -29.47 8.84 -26.31
C LYS A 350 -30.00 7.42 -26.46
N ILE A 351 -29.93 6.64 -25.38
CA ILE A 351 -30.53 5.31 -25.28
C ILE A 351 -31.65 5.32 -24.24
N GLY A 352 -32.69 4.52 -24.47
CA GLY A 352 -33.64 4.16 -23.42
C GLY A 352 -33.13 3.00 -22.58
N VAL A 353 -33.76 2.78 -21.43
CA VAL A 353 -33.40 1.75 -20.45
C VAL A 353 -34.68 1.17 -19.85
N THR A 354 -34.72 -0.14 -19.57
CA THR A 354 -35.69 -0.71 -18.62
C THR A 354 -34.99 -1.09 -17.33
N ILE A 355 -35.60 -0.79 -16.17
CA ILE A 355 -35.13 -1.24 -14.86
C ILE A 355 -36.21 -2.02 -14.13
N SER A 356 -35.82 -2.86 -13.18
CA SER A 356 -36.70 -3.38 -12.14
C SER A 356 -35.96 -3.57 -10.82
N ASN A 357 -36.70 -3.48 -9.72
CA ASN A 357 -36.22 -3.68 -8.35
C ASN A 357 -37.03 -4.80 -7.71
N PHE A 358 -36.37 -5.81 -7.14
CA PHE A 358 -37.04 -6.96 -6.53
C PHE A 358 -36.21 -7.58 -5.41
N THR A 359 -36.90 -8.20 -4.44
CA THR A 359 -36.30 -8.82 -3.27
C THR A 359 -36.78 -10.26 -3.07
N LEU A 360 -35.98 -11.01 -2.33
CA LEU A 360 -36.36 -12.28 -1.73
C LEU A 360 -35.84 -12.30 -0.29
N THR A 361 -36.59 -12.86 0.65
CA THR A 361 -36.22 -12.85 2.08
C THR A 361 -36.79 -14.08 2.75
N THR A 362 -35.97 -14.76 3.56
CA THR A 362 -36.40 -15.91 4.36
C THR A 362 -37.46 -15.53 5.39
N GLY A 363 -38.43 -16.39 5.65
CA GLY A 363 -39.51 -16.16 6.60
C GLY A 363 -40.44 -17.37 6.72
N ASP A 364 -41.64 -17.18 7.28
CA ASP A 364 -42.61 -18.27 7.52
C ASP A 364 -42.98 -19.07 6.24
N ASP A 365 -42.94 -18.41 5.08
CA ASP A 365 -43.25 -18.99 3.75
C ASP A 365 -41.99 -19.34 2.91
N LEU A 366 -40.77 -19.11 3.42
CA LEU A 366 -39.51 -19.40 2.69
C LEU A 366 -38.35 -19.76 3.64
N ASP A 367 -37.95 -21.03 3.62
CA ASP A 367 -36.75 -21.51 4.33
C ASP A 367 -35.42 -21.16 3.62
N SER A 368 -34.32 -21.35 4.34
CA SER A 368 -32.96 -21.03 3.87
C SER A 368 -32.44 -21.98 2.78
N GLU A 369 -32.86 -23.25 2.75
CA GLU A 369 -32.45 -24.20 1.71
C GLU A 369 -33.05 -23.79 0.36
N THR A 370 -34.35 -23.52 0.36
CA THR A 370 -35.13 -23.05 -0.79
C THR A 370 -34.70 -21.64 -1.23
N PHE A 371 -34.37 -20.73 -0.29
CA PHE A 371 -33.75 -19.43 -0.63
C PHE A 371 -32.42 -19.61 -1.37
N TRP A 372 -31.53 -20.48 -0.88
CA TRP A 372 -30.23 -20.68 -1.53
C TRP A 372 -30.34 -21.46 -2.84
N GLU A 373 -31.36 -22.29 -3.04
CA GLU A 373 -31.71 -22.84 -4.35
C GLU A 373 -32.18 -21.74 -5.31
N ALA A 374 -33.14 -20.91 -4.89
CA ALA A 374 -33.67 -19.78 -5.66
C ALA A 374 -32.56 -18.83 -6.15
N MET A 375 -31.59 -18.52 -5.29
CA MET A 375 -30.44 -17.66 -5.64
C MET A 375 -29.40 -18.39 -6.51
N ARG A 376 -29.29 -19.72 -6.41
CA ARG A 376 -28.43 -20.49 -7.32
C ARG A 376 -28.99 -20.54 -8.73
N LEU A 377 -30.32 -20.58 -8.89
CA LEU A 377 -30.97 -20.53 -10.21
C LEU A 377 -30.66 -19.20 -10.92
N PHE A 378 -30.76 -18.07 -10.22
CA PHE A 378 -30.30 -16.76 -10.72
C PHE A 378 -28.83 -16.81 -11.16
N TRP A 379 -27.96 -17.40 -10.33
CA TRP A 379 -26.53 -17.48 -10.58
C TRP A 379 -26.15 -18.37 -11.79
N ASN A 380 -27.02 -19.30 -12.21
CA ASN A 380 -26.81 -20.10 -13.42
C ASN A 380 -27.02 -19.26 -14.70
N HIS A 381 -27.95 -18.31 -14.69
CA HIS A 381 -28.28 -17.43 -15.83
C HIS A 381 -27.38 -16.20 -15.98
N PHE A 382 -26.35 -16.07 -15.14
CA PHE A 382 -25.53 -14.86 -15.05
C PHE A 382 -24.83 -14.48 -16.37
N ILE A 383 -24.43 -15.46 -17.18
CA ILE A 383 -23.87 -15.24 -18.52
C ILE A 383 -24.91 -14.62 -19.46
N ASP A 384 -26.15 -15.12 -19.45
CA ASP A 384 -27.23 -14.64 -20.33
C ASP A 384 -27.50 -13.14 -20.08
N TYR A 385 -27.50 -12.73 -18.80
CA TYR A 385 -27.73 -11.34 -18.40
C TYR A 385 -26.62 -10.40 -18.89
N VAL A 386 -25.35 -10.73 -18.63
CA VAL A 386 -24.23 -9.86 -19.04
C VAL A 386 -24.01 -9.84 -20.55
N ASP A 387 -24.33 -10.93 -21.26
CA ASP A 387 -24.19 -10.97 -22.73
C ASP A 387 -25.34 -10.29 -23.47
N ALA A 388 -26.53 -10.27 -22.89
CA ALA A 388 -27.61 -9.38 -23.32
C ALA A 388 -27.31 -7.89 -23.03
N GLY A 389 -26.25 -7.59 -22.27
CA GLY A 389 -25.80 -6.23 -21.99
C GLY A 389 -26.36 -5.62 -20.69
N ALA A 390 -26.98 -6.43 -19.83
CA ALA A 390 -27.49 -5.97 -18.54
C ALA A 390 -26.37 -5.54 -17.58
N TYR A 391 -26.76 -4.76 -16.58
CA TYR A 391 -26.01 -4.49 -15.36
C TYR A 391 -26.88 -4.93 -14.17
N SER A 392 -26.38 -5.87 -13.37
CA SER A 392 -27.10 -6.41 -12.21
C SER A 392 -26.48 -5.91 -10.92
N TYR A 393 -27.15 -5.01 -10.19
CA TYR A 393 -26.72 -4.57 -8.86
C TYR A 393 -27.52 -5.30 -7.79
N PHE A 394 -26.88 -6.23 -7.09
CA PHE A 394 -27.54 -7.07 -6.10
C PHE A 394 -26.71 -7.23 -4.82
N ARG A 395 -27.39 -7.51 -3.71
CA ARG A 395 -26.75 -7.77 -2.42
C ARG A 395 -27.33 -9.02 -1.76
N PHE A 396 -26.47 -9.80 -1.11
CA PHE A 396 -26.84 -10.81 -0.12
C PHE A 396 -26.28 -10.39 1.25
N TYR A 397 -27.07 -10.56 2.31
CA TYR A 397 -26.58 -10.48 3.69
C TYR A 397 -27.45 -11.34 4.61
N SER A 398 -26.87 -11.77 5.75
CA SER A 398 -27.64 -12.41 6.82
C SER A 398 -28.45 -11.36 7.58
N ILE A 399 -29.69 -11.73 7.93
CA ILE A 399 -30.59 -10.95 8.81
C ILE A 399 -30.89 -11.70 10.11
N GLY A 400 -30.15 -12.78 10.38
CA GLY A 400 -30.32 -13.67 11.54
C GLY A 400 -29.77 -15.07 11.28
N THR A 401 -29.77 -15.92 12.30
CA THR A 401 -29.38 -17.34 12.17
C THR A 401 -30.28 -18.05 11.16
N ASP A 402 -29.69 -18.63 10.12
CA ASP A 402 -30.37 -19.24 8.98
C ASP A 402 -31.40 -18.31 8.27
N ALA A 403 -31.24 -16.99 8.41
CA ALA A 403 -32.11 -15.99 7.80
C ALA A 403 -31.31 -15.04 6.90
N TYR A 404 -31.80 -14.84 5.68
CA TYR A 404 -31.07 -14.17 4.59
C TYR A 404 -31.97 -13.22 3.80
N TYR A 405 -31.37 -12.11 3.37
CA TYR A 405 -31.96 -11.16 2.43
C TYR A 405 -31.22 -11.21 1.09
N PHE A 406 -31.98 -11.16 0.01
CA PHE A 406 -31.52 -10.81 -1.33
C PHE A 406 -32.30 -9.59 -1.82
N GLY A 407 -31.59 -8.61 -2.37
CA GLY A 407 -32.19 -7.49 -3.07
C GLY A 407 -31.43 -7.18 -4.35
N MET A 408 -32.17 -7.05 -5.44
CA MET A 408 -31.73 -6.53 -6.72
C MET A 408 -32.23 -5.09 -6.85
N THR A 409 -31.30 -4.13 -6.86
CA THR A 409 -31.57 -2.70 -6.78
C THR A 409 -30.52 -1.89 -7.58
N PRO A 410 -30.58 -1.83 -8.92
CA PRO A 410 -31.58 -2.43 -9.82
C PRO A 410 -31.04 -3.58 -10.69
N PHE A 411 -31.94 -4.32 -11.34
CA PHE A 411 -31.64 -5.03 -12.59
C PHE A 411 -31.83 -4.03 -13.74
N PHE A 412 -30.73 -3.66 -14.41
CA PHE A 412 -30.67 -2.53 -15.33
C PHE A 412 -30.38 -3.03 -16.74
N THR A 413 -31.28 -2.77 -17.71
CA THR A 413 -31.11 -3.23 -19.10
C THR A 413 -31.11 -2.07 -20.10
N PRO A 414 -29.92 -1.58 -20.51
CA PRO A 414 -29.80 -0.55 -21.54
C PRO A 414 -30.32 -1.04 -22.90
N ASN A 415 -30.92 -0.13 -23.68
CA ASN A 415 -31.53 -0.38 -25.00
C ASN A 415 -32.67 -1.42 -25.07
N MET A 416 -33.12 -2.00 -23.95
CA MET A 416 -34.25 -2.95 -23.94
C MET A 416 -35.58 -2.29 -23.62
N THR A 417 -36.64 -2.76 -24.27
CA THR A 417 -38.03 -2.51 -23.86
C THR A 417 -38.43 -3.39 -22.67
N VAL A 418 -39.56 -3.04 -22.02
CA VAL A 418 -40.19 -3.85 -20.95
C VAL A 418 -40.36 -5.32 -21.35
N ALA A 419 -40.73 -5.59 -22.60
CA ALA A 419 -40.95 -6.95 -23.08
C ALA A 419 -39.65 -7.77 -23.17
N GLU A 420 -38.55 -7.14 -23.59
CA GLU A 420 -37.23 -7.78 -23.70
C GLU A 420 -36.60 -7.97 -22.32
N HIS A 421 -36.70 -6.96 -21.44
CA HIS A 421 -36.29 -7.05 -20.03
C HIS A 421 -37.02 -8.17 -19.29
N THR A 422 -38.35 -8.26 -19.43
CA THR A 422 -39.14 -9.34 -18.81
C THR A 422 -38.77 -10.70 -19.40
N ALA A 423 -38.60 -10.79 -20.73
CA ALA A 423 -38.19 -12.04 -21.38
C ALA A 423 -36.79 -12.53 -20.98
N LEU A 424 -35.88 -11.61 -20.61
CA LEU A 424 -34.56 -11.94 -20.09
C LEU A 424 -34.62 -12.56 -18.69
N LEU A 425 -35.49 -12.06 -17.80
CA LEU A 425 -35.70 -12.63 -16.46
C LEU A 425 -36.60 -13.88 -16.46
N GLN A 426 -37.48 -14.04 -17.46
CA GLN A 426 -38.51 -15.08 -17.51
C GLN A 426 -38.03 -16.52 -17.24
N PRO A 427 -36.87 -17.00 -17.75
CA PRO A 427 -36.40 -18.36 -17.46
C PRO A 427 -36.27 -18.63 -15.96
N TRP A 428 -35.59 -17.73 -15.24
CA TRP A 428 -35.42 -17.82 -13.79
C TRP A 428 -36.77 -17.66 -13.05
N LEU A 429 -37.66 -16.77 -13.50
CA LEU A 429 -38.99 -16.62 -12.92
C LEU A 429 -39.85 -17.90 -13.03
N ASP A 430 -39.73 -18.65 -14.14
CA ASP A 430 -40.41 -19.94 -14.30
C ASP A 430 -39.75 -21.06 -13.47
N GLU A 431 -38.43 -21.03 -13.25
CA GLU A 431 -37.74 -21.95 -12.34
C GLU A 431 -38.10 -21.68 -10.86
N LEU A 432 -38.09 -20.42 -10.40
CA LEU A 432 -38.55 -20.04 -9.07
C LEU A 432 -39.97 -20.56 -8.80
N LYS A 433 -40.86 -20.37 -9.77
CA LYS A 433 -42.25 -20.83 -9.70
C LYS A 433 -42.36 -22.36 -9.65
N ALA A 434 -41.42 -23.11 -10.23
CA ALA A 434 -41.38 -24.57 -10.14
C ALA A 434 -41.02 -25.07 -8.72
N ILE A 435 -40.23 -24.30 -7.97
CA ILE A 435 -39.96 -24.52 -6.53
C ILE A 435 -40.94 -23.77 -5.60
N ASN A 436 -42.03 -23.21 -6.14
CA ASN A 436 -43.07 -22.42 -5.45
C ASN A 436 -42.59 -21.07 -4.85
N VAL A 437 -41.45 -20.56 -5.29
CA VAL A 437 -40.92 -19.25 -4.90
C VAL A 437 -41.47 -18.15 -5.82
N SER A 438 -41.71 -16.97 -5.24
CA SER A 438 -42.05 -15.74 -5.98
C SER A 438 -41.30 -14.53 -5.43
N LEU A 439 -40.82 -13.66 -6.32
CA LEU A 439 -40.16 -12.42 -5.94
C LEU A 439 -41.14 -11.39 -5.38
N THR A 440 -40.67 -10.57 -4.46
CA THR A 440 -41.36 -9.33 -4.07
C THR A 440 -40.86 -8.20 -4.96
N TRP A 441 -41.69 -7.72 -5.89
CA TRP A 441 -41.36 -6.56 -6.72
C TRP A 441 -41.47 -5.28 -5.89
N VAL A 442 -40.38 -4.52 -5.84
CA VAL A 442 -40.32 -3.16 -5.28
C VAL A 442 -40.63 -2.15 -6.39
N THR A 443 -40.08 -2.38 -7.59
CA THR A 443 -40.37 -1.64 -8.81
C THR A 443 -40.53 -2.64 -9.95
N GLU A 444 -41.75 -2.75 -10.48
CA GLU A 444 -42.08 -3.56 -11.67
C GLU A 444 -41.28 -3.06 -12.90
N PRO A 445 -40.98 -3.93 -13.89
CA PRO A 445 -40.24 -3.57 -15.11
C PRO A 445 -40.73 -2.28 -15.81
N THR A 446 -39.96 -1.20 -15.64
CA THR A 446 -40.33 0.17 -16.05
C THR A 446 -39.32 0.72 -17.05
N TYR A 447 -39.80 1.23 -18.17
CA TYR A 447 -38.98 1.79 -19.26
C TYR A 447 -38.92 3.33 -19.20
N PHE A 448 -37.71 3.84 -19.36
CA PHE A 448 -37.38 5.26 -19.47
C PHE A 448 -36.77 5.51 -20.85
N ASP A 449 -37.12 6.63 -21.49
CA ASP A 449 -36.62 6.93 -22.84
C ASP A 449 -35.23 7.62 -22.85
N ASP A 450 -34.67 7.96 -21.68
CA ASP A 450 -33.25 8.27 -21.50
C ASP A 450 -32.62 7.55 -20.30
N PHE A 451 -31.29 7.55 -20.28
CA PHE A 451 -30.47 6.87 -19.28
C PHE A 451 -30.44 7.58 -17.91
N TYR A 452 -30.54 8.91 -17.85
CA TYR A 452 -30.46 9.65 -16.59
C TYR A 452 -31.68 9.40 -15.71
N ASP A 453 -32.89 9.36 -16.27
CA ASP A 453 -34.09 9.08 -15.46
C ASP A 453 -34.08 7.65 -14.91
N ALA A 454 -33.65 6.67 -15.72
CA ALA A 454 -33.48 5.29 -15.26
C ALA A 454 -32.37 5.15 -14.20
N TRP A 455 -31.30 5.95 -14.32
CA TRP A 455 -30.23 5.97 -13.33
C TRP A 455 -30.69 6.62 -12.02
N ALA A 456 -31.38 7.77 -12.08
CA ALA A 456 -31.86 8.50 -10.90
C ALA A 456 -32.95 7.75 -10.12
N GLU A 457 -33.79 6.95 -10.79
CA GLU A 457 -34.73 6.02 -10.13
C GLU A 457 -34.01 4.75 -9.61
N GLY A 458 -32.99 4.27 -10.33
CA GLY A 458 -32.31 3.01 -10.03
C GLY A 458 -31.23 3.09 -8.93
N PHE A 459 -30.57 4.23 -8.79
CA PHE A 459 -29.38 4.43 -7.94
C PHE A 459 -29.58 5.66 -7.04
N PRO A 460 -30.11 5.49 -5.81
CA PRO A 460 -30.29 6.59 -4.86
C PRO A 460 -28.95 7.09 -4.28
N ILE A 461 -29.02 8.19 -3.52
CA ILE A 461 -27.88 8.79 -2.81
C ILE A 461 -27.15 7.75 -1.93
N GLU A 462 -25.81 7.80 -1.92
CA GLU A 462 -25.00 6.81 -1.21
C GLU A 462 -24.95 7.10 0.30
N THR A 463 -25.21 6.10 1.13
CA THR A 463 -24.98 6.18 2.58
C THR A 463 -23.48 6.15 2.87
N VAL A 464 -22.97 7.20 3.50
CA VAL A 464 -21.54 7.37 3.85
C VAL A 464 -21.36 7.71 5.33
N GLY A 465 -20.20 8.25 5.73
CA GLY A 465 -19.96 8.77 7.08
C GLY A 465 -19.79 7.71 8.17
N LEU A 466 -19.93 6.43 7.80
CA LEU A 466 -19.91 5.31 8.74
C LEU A 466 -18.59 5.25 9.53
N ASP A 467 -18.75 5.16 10.84
CA ASP A 467 -17.71 5.00 11.86
C ASP A 467 -17.01 3.63 11.77
N ALA A 468 -17.77 2.60 11.43
CA ALA A 468 -17.41 1.21 11.69
C ALA A 468 -17.48 0.31 10.44
N GLY A 469 -16.45 0.33 9.59
CA GLY A 469 -16.31 -0.69 8.56
C GLY A 469 -15.07 -0.65 7.68
N ARG A 470 -14.88 -1.73 6.92
CA ARG A 470 -13.91 -1.87 5.80
C ARG A 470 -14.55 -2.67 4.67
N ILE A 471 -14.13 -2.39 3.43
CA ILE A 471 -14.51 -3.16 2.25
C ILE A 471 -13.32 -3.89 1.62
N ALA A 472 -13.60 -4.89 0.80
CA ALA A 472 -12.65 -5.56 -0.08
C ALA A 472 -13.34 -5.96 -1.40
N SER A 473 -12.60 -5.98 -2.51
CA SER A 473 -13.16 -6.26 -3.84
C SER A 473 -12.47 -7.40 -4.58
N ARG A 474 -13.20 -8.06 -5.50
CA ARG A 474 -12.63 -9.02 -6.45
C ARG A 474 -13.37 -9.04 -7.78
N LEU A 475 -12.59 -9.19 -8.84
CA LEU A 475 -13.08 -9.41 -10.20
C LEU A 475 -13.18 -10.92 -10.46
N PHE A 476 -14.36 -11.38 -10.91
CA PHE A 476 -14.65 -12.79 -11.20
C PHE A 476 -14.73 -13.01 -12.73
N PRO A 477 -13.76 -13.75 -13.31
CA PRO A 477 -13.73 -14.13 -14.72
C PRO A 477 -14.95 -14.90 -15.23
N ARG A 478 -15.22 -14.83 -16.54
CA ARG A 478 -16.24 -15.62 -17.25
C ARG A 478 -16.06 -17.14 -17.08
N GLU A 479 -14.80 -17.60 -16.99
CA GLU A 479 -14.45 -19.01 -16.74
C GLU A 479 -15.06 -19.55 -15.43
N ASN A 480 -15.37 -18.69 -14.45
CA ASN A 480 -16.08 -19.07 -13.23
C ASN A 480 -17.53 -19.52 -13.44
N TRP A 481 -18.11 -19.32 -14.62
CA TRP A 481 -19.43 -19.86 -15.00
C TRP A 481 -19.35 -20.92 -16.10
N GLU A 482 -18.34 -20.85 -16.97
CA GLU A 482 -18.16 -21.81 -18.07
C GLU A 482 -17.65 -23.18 -17.61
N ASP A 483 -16.79 -23.24 -16.58
CA ASP A 483 -16.43 -24.52 -15.93
C ASP A 483 -17.38 -24.84 -14.77
N ALA A 484 -18.16 -25.92 -14.92
CA ALA A 484 -19.15 -26.34 -13.93
C ALA A 484 -18.57 -26.69 -12.53
N THR A 485 -17.29 -27.04 -12.45
CA THR A 485 -16.59 -27.29 -11.18
C THR A 485 -16.21 -25.97 -10.52
N LEU A 486 -15.70 -25.02 -11.31
CA LEU A 486 -15.36 -23.67 -10.83
C LEU A 486 -16.61 -22.89 -10.45
N LEU A 487 -17.72 -23.03 -11.20
CA LEU A 487 -19.03 -22.47 -10.87
C LEU A 487 -19.54 -22.94 -9.51
N ASN A 488 -19.45 -24.24 -9.23
CA ASN A 488 -19.87 -24.78 -7.94
C ASN A 488 -18.97 -24.29 -6.78
N LYS A 489 -17.66 -24.13 -7.00
CA LYS A 489 -16.75 -23.54 -5.99
C LYS A 489 -16.99 -22.04 -5.79
N THR A 490 -17.25 -21.32 -6.88
CA THR A 490 -17.51 -19.87 -6.87
C THR A 490 -18.80 -19.59 -6.12
N TRP A 491 -19.87 -20.33 -6.44
CA TRP A 491 -21.13 -20.25 -5.71
C TRP A 491 -20.97 -20.57 -4.22
N ALA A 492 -20.21 -21.61 -3.88
CA ALA A 492 -19.93 -21.95 -2.48
C ALA A 492 -19.21 -20.81 -1.73
N ALA A 493 -18.23 -20.13 -2.36
CA ALA A 493 -17.54 -18.99 -1.74
C ALA A 493 -18.47 -17.76 -1.55
N VAL A 494 -19.33 -17.48 -2.55
CA VAL A 494 -20.33 -16.38 -2.51
C VAL A 494 -21.37 -16.63 -1.40
N LYS A 495 -21.93 -17.85 -1.36
CA LYS A 495 -22.86 -18.26 -0.30
C LYS A 495 -22.19 -18.21 1.08
N ASN A 496 -21.01 -18.81 1.23
CA ASN A 496 -20.27 -18.87 2.51
C ASN A 496 -19.86 -17.47 3.02
N THR A 497 -19.64 -16.48 2.13
CA THR A 497 -19.46 -15.06 2.54
C THR A 497 -20.64 -14.59 3.38
N THR A 498 -21.85 -14.83 2.87
CA THR A 498 -23.12 -14.40 3.47
C THR A 498 -23.43 -15.19 4.75
N GLU A 499 -23.16 -16.50 4.75
CA GLU A 499 -23.39 -17.36 5.92
C GLU A 499 -22.44 -17.07 7.09
N ASN A 500 -21.26 -16.50 6.84
CA ASN A 500 -20.35 -15.99 7.89
C ASN A 500 -20.66 -14.53 8.30
N GLY A 501 -21.79 -13.97 7.88
CA GLY A 501 -22.24 -12.64 8.32
C GLY A 501 -21.57 -11.44 7.62
N PHE A 502 -20.73 -11.66 6.62
CA PHE A 502 -20.23 -10.58 5.77
C PHE A 502 -21.28 -10.19 4.73
N TYR A 503 -21.27 -8.93 4.33
CA TYR A 503 -22.05 -8.49 3.17
C TYR A 503 -21.43 -9.09 1.90
N PHE A 504 -22.29 -9.52 0.98
CA PHE A 504 -21.93 -9.73 -0.43
C PHE A 504 -22.66 -8.69 -1.27
N THR A 505 -21.93 -7.92 -2.07
CA THR A 505 -22.48 -7.01 -3.08
C THR A 505 -21.91 -7.37 -4.43
N GLY A 506 -22.76 -7.56 -5.43
CA GLY A 506 -22.39 -7.98 -6.77
C GLY A 506 -22.84 -7.00 -7.85
N PHE A 507 -21.93 -6.73 -8.78
CA PHE A 507 -22.13 -5.94 -9.98
C PHE A 507 -21.90 -6.83 -11.21
N GLY A 508 -22.97 -7.45 -11.71
CA GLY A 508 -22.94 -8.32 -12.89
C GLY A 508 -22.86 -7.51 -14.18
N MET A 509 -21.73 -7.54 -14.86
CA MET A 509 -21.40 -6.77 -16.06
C MET A 509 -20.10 -7.24 -16.72
N LYS A 510 -20.06 -7.31 -18.05
CA LYS A 510 -18.82 -7.57 -18.80
C LYS A 510 -18.06 -6.28 -19.07
N ASN A 511 -16.73 -6.33 -19.05
CA ASN A 511 -15.85 -5.17 -19.25
C ASN A 511 -14.81 -5.40 -20.38
N GLU A 512 -15.25 -6.11 -21.42
CA GLU A 512 -14.52 -6.35 -22.67
C GLU A 512 -14.11 -5.01 -23.31
N LEU A 513 -12.87 -4.91 -23.81
CA LEU A 513 -12.38 -3.67 -24.43
C LEU A 513 -12.99 -3.52 -25.83
N SER A 514 -13.85 -2.51 -26.03
CA SER A 514 -14.42 -2.20 -27.35
C SER A 514 -13.31 -2.01 -28.41
N PRO A 515 -13.48 -2.50 -29.65
CA PRO A 515 -12.48 -2.36 -30.73
C PRO A 515 -12.04 -0.92 -31.00
N ASP A 516 -12.89 0.07 -30.71
CA ASP A 516 -12.63 1.50 -30.92
C ASP A 516 -11.95 2.20 -29.72
N ASN A 517 -11.46 1.43 -28.73
CA ASN A 517 -10.79 1.95 -27.54
C ASN A 517 -9.29 1.57 -27.54
N THR A 518 -8.41 2.56 -27.41
CA THR A 518 -6.97 2.32 -27.22
C THR A 518 -6.68 1.68 -25.87
N ALA A 519 -5.83 0.65 -25.86
CA ALA A 519 -5.50 -0.11 -24.66
C ALA A 519 -4.84 0.76 -23.59
N ASN A 520 -5.31 0.63 -22.35
CA ASN A 520 -4.97 1.47 -21.22
C ASN A 520 -4.31 0.66 -20.07
N SER A 521 -4.24 1.22 -18.86
CA SER A 521 -3.48 0.66 -17.73
C SER A 521 -4.33 0.01 -16.64
N ALA A 522 -5.66 0.10 -16.73
CA ALA A 522 -6.59 -0.64 -15.88
C ALA A 522 -6.26 -2.14 -15.87
N ASN A 523 -6.48 -2.82 -14.74
CA ASN A 523 -6.11 -4.24 -14.57
C ASN A 523 -6.67 -5.09 -15.72
N THR A 524 -5.81 -5.88 -16.37
CA THR A 524 -6.19 -6.74 -17.50
C THR A 524 -7.25 -7.78 -17.13
N ALA A 525 -7.37 -8.14 -15.85
CA ALA A 525 -8.44 -8.99 -15.32
C ALA A 525 -9.87 -8.46 -15.57
N TRP A 526 -10.06 -7.15 -15.72
CA TRP A 526 -11.36 -6.58 -16.12
C TRP A 526 -11.87 -7.16 -17.45
N ARG A 527 -10.96 -7.47 -18.39
CA ARG A 527 -11.31 -7.83 -19.78
C ARG A 527 -11.88 -9.23 -19.94
N SER A 528 -11.69 -10.09 -18.93
CA SER A 528 -12.29 -11.42 -18.85
C SER A 528 -13.37 -11.52 -17.77
N SER A 529 -13.59 -10.48 -16.97
CA SER A 529 -14.52 -10.52 -15.83
C SER A 529 -15.94 -10.12 -16.20
N ILE A 530 -16.89 -10.89 -15.66
CA ILE A 530 -18.34 -10.65 -15.82
C ILE A 530 -19.04 -10.29 -14.51
N LEU A 531 -18.35 -10.40 -13.38
CA LEU A 531 -18.79 -9.91 -12.09
C LEU A 531 -17.62 -9.14 -11.46
N HIS A 532 -17.93 -7.95 -10.94
CA HIS A 532 -17.14 -7.29 -9.91
C HIS A 532 -17.93 -7.40 -8.61
N ALA A 533 -17.30 -7.83 -7.52
CA ALA A 533 -17.97 -8.02 -6.24
C ALA A 533 -17.22 -7.31 -5.12
N LEU A 534 -17.98 -6.80 -4.16
CA LEU A 534 -17.51 -6.25 -2.90
C LEU A 534 -17.98 -7.12 -1.74
N THR A 535 -17.12 -7.32 -0.76
CA THR A 535 -17.51 -7.74 0.59
C THR A 535 -17.18 -6.64 1.58
N ALA A 536 -17.94 -6.56 2.66
CA ALA A 536 -17.74 -5.59 3.72
C ALA A 536 -17.86 -6.25 5.09
N VAL A 537 -17.04 -5.76 6.01
CA VAL A 537 -17.15 -6.03 7.44
C VAL A 537 -17.44 -4.72 8.16
N ALA A 538 -18.38 -4.76 9.10
CA ALA A 538 -18.74 -3.65 9.97
C ALA A 538 -18.61 -4.10 11.43
N TRP A 539 -18.61 -3.13 12.35
CA TRP A 539 -18.61 -3.37 13.80
C TRP A 539 -19.56 -2.38 14.49
N THR A 540 -19.70 -2.45 15.81
CA THR A 540 -20.67 -1.62 16.56
C THR A 540 -20.08 -1.18 17.89
N ASP A 541 -20.13 0.11 18.21
CA ASP A 541 -19.45 0.57 19.41
C ASP A 541 -20.16 0.18 20.74
N PRO A 542 -19.41 -0.15 21.80
CA PRO A 542 -17.94 -0.18 21.86
C PRO A 542 -17.35 -1.49 21.29
N THR A 543 -16.54 -1.41 20.23
CA THR A 543 -15.70 -2.52 19.75
C THR A 543 -14.21 -2.20 20.04
N SER A 544 -13.44 -3.14 20.60
CA SER A 544 -12.01 -2.89 20.87
C SER A 544 -11.17 -2.90 19.59
N SER A 545 -10.02 -2.20 19.61
CA SER A 545 -9.07 -2.21 18.49
C SER A 545 -8.61 -3.62 18.12
N GLU A 546 -8.43 -4.51 19.09
CA GLU A 546 -8.16 -5.93 18.89
C GLU A 546 -9.29 -6.64 18.11
N GLU A 547 -10.56 -6.39 18.45
CA GLU A 547 -11.73 -6.97 17.75
C GLU A 547 -11.90 -6.38 16.34
N ILE A 548 -11.69 -5.07 16.15
CA ILE A 548 -11.66 -4.43 14.82
C ILE A 548 -10.58 -5.06 13.94
N ILE A 549 -9.39 -5.33 14.50
CA ILE A 549 -8.30 -6.02 13.80
C ILE A 549 -8.68 -7.47 13.48
N GLU A 550 -9.36 -8.19 14.39
CA GLU A 550 -9.78 -9.58 14.15
C GLU A 550 -10.87 -9.68 13.07
N LEU A 551 -11.90 -8.83 13.14
CA LEU A 551 -12.93 -8.69 12.11
C LEU A 551 -12.35 -8.29 10.75
N SER A 552 -11.44 -7.31 10.74
CA SER A 552 -10.69 -6.91 9.54
C SER A 552 -9.91 -8.08 8.93
N ASN A 553 -9.18 -8.85 9.75
CA ASN A 553 -8.41 -10.01 9.28
C ASN A 553 -9.31 -11.16 8.80
N SER A 554 -10.47 -11.37 9.43
CA SER A 554 -11.43 -12.40 9.01
C SER A 554 -12.05 -12.10 7.63
N MET A 555 -12.27 -10.82 7.30
CA MET A 555 -12.61 -10.40 5.94
C MET A 555 -11.40 -10.57 5.00
N THR A 556 -10.28 -9.90 5.29
CA THR A 556 -9.10 -9.77 4.41
C THR A 556 -8.38 -11.10 4.17
N TYR A 557 -8.32 -12.02 5.15
CA TYR A 557 -7.60 -13.30 5.08
C TYR A 557 -8.48 -14.55 5.29
N GLY A 558 -9.78 -14.38 5.55
CA GLY A 558 -10.77 -15.47 5.60
C GLY A 558 -11.69 -15.47 4.39
N CYS A 559 -12.61 -14.50 4.31
CA CYS A 559 -13.54 -14.36 3.18
C CYS A 559 -12.81 -14.16 1.84
N MET A 560 -11.91 -13.16 1.79
CA MET A 560 -11.23 -12.78 0.56
C MET A 560 -10.21 -13.82 0.06
N ASP A 561 -9.67 -14.69 0.92
CA ASP A 561 -8.81 -15.79 0.46
C ASP A 561 -9.62 -16.88 -0.25
N GLN A 562 -10.91 -17.10 0.10
CA GLN A 562 -11.80 -17.97 -0.68
C GLN A 562 -12.06 -17.38 -2.07
N TRP A 563 -12.31 -16.07 -2.14
CA TRP A 563 -12.52 -15.36 -3.41
C TRP A 563 -11.26 -15.42 -4.29
N ARG A 564 -10.07 -15.18 -3.72
CA ARG A 564 -8.77 -15.33 -4.40
C ARG A 564 -8.45 -16.78 -4.78
N ALA A 565 -8.97 -17.79 -4.07
CA ALA A 565 -8.79 -19.19 -4.41
C ALA A 565 -9.62 -19.62 -5.64
N VAL A 566 -10.81 -19.03 -5.85
CA VAL A 566 -11.64 -19.26 -7.06
C VAL A 566 -11.35 -18.27 -8.20
N THR A 567 -10.54 -17.23 -7.96
CA THR A 567 -10.11 -16.24 -8.99
C THR A 567 -8.58 -16.03 -9.01
N PRO A 568 -7.75 -17.09 -9.05
CA PRO A 568 -6.34 -17.03 -8.68
C PRO A 568 -5.46 -16.15 -9.58
N ASN A 569 -5.84 -15.98 -10.86
CA ASN A 569 -5.14 -15.14 -11.85
C ASN A 569 -5.80 -13.76 -12.05
N SER A 570 -6.92 -13.50 -11.37
CA SER A 570 -7.71 -12.26 -11.50
C SER A 570 -7.15 -11.12 -10.64
N GLY A 571 -7.88 -10.00 -10.63
CA GLY A 571 -7.58 -8.81 -9.83
C GLY A 571 -8.74 -8.37 -8.92
N SER A 572 -8.62 -7.13 -8.45
CA SER A 572 -9.50 -6.40 -7.55
C SER A 572 -9.54 -4.93 -8.02
N TYR A 573 -10.60 -4.19 -7.75
CA TYR A 573 -10.69 -2.79 -8.20
C TYR A 573 -9.98 -1.86 -7.21
N LEU A 574 -9.01 -1.08 -7.69
CA LEU A 574 -8.23 -0.16 -6.84
C LEU A 574 -9.02 1.04 -6.29
N GLY A 575 -10.19 1.33 -6.86
CA GLY A 575 -11.12 2.34 -6.33
C GLY A 575 -11.81 1.87 -5.06
N GLU A 576 -12.16 0.57 -5.02
CA GLU A 576 -12.88 -0.09 -3.93
C GLU A 576 -11.97 -1.15 -3.32
N ALA A 577 -10.84 -0.68 -2.79
CA ALA A 577 -9.69 -1.50 -2.44
C ALA A 577 -9.69 -1.90 -0.96
N ASP A 578 -9.37 -3.17 -0.69
CA ASP A 578 -8.87 -3.55 0.63
C ASP A 578 -7.49 -2.89 0.83
N SER A 579 -7.42 -1.95 1.75
CA SER A 579 -6.18 -1.26 2.17
C SER A 579 -5.08 -2.19 2.71
N SER A 580 -5.38 -3.47 2.94
CA SER A 580 -4.48 -4.54 3.38
C SER A 580 -4.39 -5.72 2.38
N GLU A 581 -4.84 -5.54 1.13
CA GLU A 581 -4.82 -6.58 0.08
C GLU A 581 -3.43 -7.21 -0.07
N PRO A 582 -3.28 -8.53 0.20
CA PRO A 582 -2.02 -9.22 -0.03
C PRO A 582 -1.70 -9.26 -1.52
N ASN A 583 -0.46 -8.93 -1.89
CA ASN A 583 -0.02 -8.83 -3.29
C ASN A 583 -0.80 -7.77 -4.11
N TRP A 584 -1.13 -6.63 -3.47
CA TRP A 584 -1.85 -5.48 -4.05
C TRP A 584 -1.33 -5.04 -5.43
N GLN A 585 -0.03 -5.19 -5.74
CA GLN A 585 0.51 -4.90 -7.08
C GLN A 585 -0.17 -5.75 -8.18
N GLN A 586 -0.28 -7.06 -7.94
CA GLN A 586 -0.96 -7.98 -8.86
C GLN A 586 -2.48 -7.77 -8.82
N SER A 587 -3.07 -7.60 -7.64
CA SER A 587 -4.51 -7.45 -7.52
C SER A 587 -5.03 -6.14 -8.15
N PHE A 588 -4.31 -5.01 -8.03
CA PHE A 588 -4.80 -3.71 -8.53
C PHE A 588 -4.41 -3.40 -9.98
N TRP A 589 -3.28 -3.91 -10.51
CA TRP A 589 -2.87 -3.64 -11.90
C TRP A 589 -2.36 -4.86 -12.68
N GLY A 590 -2.10 -5.99 -12.02
CA GLY A 590 -1.58 -7.19 -12.67
C GLY A 590 -0.29 -6.93 -13.44
N SER A 591 -0.23 -7.40 -14.69
CA SER A 591 0.91 -7.23 -15.59
C SER A 591 1.26 -5.78 -15.93
N ASN A 592 0.41 -4.80 -15.60
CA ASN A 592 0.67 -3.38 -15.89
C ASN A 592 1.58 -2.71 -14.84
N TYR A 593 1.79 -3.33 -13.67
CA TYR A 593 2.46 -2.68 -12.53
C TYR A 593 3.87 -2.17 -12.83
N ASP A 594 4.76 -2.97 -13.43
CA ASP A 594 6.15 -2.53 -13.70
C ASP A 594 6.21 -1.36 -14.70
N ARG A 595 5.27 -1.29 -15.65
CA ARG A 595 5.15 -0.14 -16.56
C ARG A 595 4.60 1.09 -15.85
N LEU A 596 3.61 0.92 -14.96
CA LEU A 596 3.10 2.01 -14.13
C LEU A 596 4.18 2.56 -13.19
N LEU A 597 4.95 1.70 -12.53
CA LEU A 597 6.05 2.09 -11.64
C LEU A 597 7.14 2.89 -12.37
N SER A 598 7.55 2.47 -13.57
CA SER A 598 8.53 3.23 -14.36
C SER A 598 7.99 4.58 -14.87
N LEU A 599 6.69 4.69 -15.12
CA LEU A 599 6.05 5.97 -15.48
C LEU A 599 5.84 6.87 -14.26
N LYS A 600 5.55 6.32 -13.08
CA LYS A 600 5.56 7.04 -11.79
C LYS A 600 6.93 7.65 -11.56
N GLN A 601 7.99 6.85 -11.64
CA GLN A 601 9.38 7.30 -11.47
C GLN A 601 9.85 8.29 -12.56
N LYS A 602 9.14 8.41 -13.69
CA LYS A 602 9.35 9.43 -14.72
C LYS A 602 8.65 10.77 -14.39
N TYR A 603 7.39 10.71 -13.96
CA TYR A 603 6.53 11.89 -13.81
C TYR A 603 6.49 12.49 -12.39
N ASP A 604 6.88 11.70 -11.38
CA ASP A 604 7.20 12.16 -10.03
C ASP A 604 8.41 11.37 -9.47
N PRO A 605 9.65 11.80 -9.79
CA PRO A 605 10.88 11.14 -9.32
C PRO A 605 11.30 11.53 -7.89
N ASN A 606 10.50 12.32 -7.16
CA ASN A 606 10.82 12.83 -5.81
C ASN A 606 9.76 12.43 -4.77
N ASP A 607 8.88 11.51 -5.15
CA ASP A 607 7.70 11.05 -4.43
C ASP A 607 7.01 12.12 -3.58
N VAL A 608 6.42 13.06 -4.32
CA VAL A 608 5.32 13.89 -3.85
C VAL A 608 4.14 13.01 -3.37
N PHE A 609 4.09 11.71 -3.74
CA PHE A 609 3.18 10.61 -3.27
C PHE A 609 4.01 9.27 -3.13
N TYR A 610 3.87 8.32 -2.15
CA TYR A 610 5.03 7.51 -1.59
C TYR A 610 4.80 6.01 -1.01
N ALA A 611 5.85 5.13 -0.74
CA ALA A 611 5.98 3.81 0.05
C ALA A 611 7.42 3.07 0.16
N LEU A 612 8.03 2.64 1.33
CA LEU A 612 9.52 2.49 1.73
C LEU A 612 10.24 1.09 2.07
N ASN A 613 11.60 0.98 2.07
CA ASN A 613 12.55 0.45 3.14
C ASN A 613 13.45 -0.83 3.08
N ALA A 614 14.79 -0.65 3.22
CA ALA A 614 15.78 -1.50 3.94
C ALA A 614 17.12 -0.81 4.42
N GLY A 615 17.79 0.01 3.60
CA GLY A 615 19.26 0.25 3.66
C GLY A 615 19.84 1.16 4.76
N LEU A 616 19.12 1.41 5.86
CA LEU A 616 19.26 2.63 6.66
C LEU A 616 20.41 2.66 7.70
N THR A 617 20.63 1.59 8.46
CA THR A 617 21.51 1.62 9.65
C THR A 617 23.00 1.86 9.35
N LEU A 618 23.44 1.53 8.14
CA LEU A 618 24.83 1.77 7.70
C LEU A 618 25.19 3.25 7.75
N ALA A 619 24.27 4.12 7.35
CA ALA A 619 24.56 5.54 7.21
C ALA A 619 24.66 6.24 8.57
N LEU A 620 23.95 5.75 9.60
CA LEU A 620 24.20 6.13 11.01
C LEU A 620 25.64 5.81 11.43
N ALA A 621 26.09 4.58 11.17
CA ALA A 621 27.43 4.11 11.56
C ALA A 621 28.56 4.84 10.81
N LEU A 622 28.33 5.27 9.56
CA LEU A 622 29.26 6.09 8.79
C LEU A 622 29.31 7.53 9.31
N HIS A 623 28.16 8.14 9.61
CA HIS A 623 28.09 9.48 10.20
C HIS A 623 28.82 9.58 11.54
N ASP A 624 28.64 8.61 12.45
CA ASP A 624 29.28 8.59 13.77
C ASP A 624 30.82 8.46 13.71
N LEU A 625 31.36 8.21 12.52
CA LEU A 625 32.79 8.16 12.21
C LEU A 625 33.24 9.28 11.27
N ASN A 626 32.40 10.31 11.07
CA ASN A 626 32.60 11.48 10.20
C ASN A 626 32.74 11.12 8.70
N ILE A 627 32.23 9.96 8.27
CA ILE A 627 32.20 9.57 6.86
C ILE A 627 30.86 10.02 6.26
N SER A 628 30.92 11.01 5.36
CA SER A 628 29.74 11.38 4.56
C SER A 628 29.26 10.18 3.74
N SER A 629 27.96 9.92 3.80
CA SER A 629 27.32 8.81 3.09
C SER A 629 25.95 9.24 2.58
N THR A 630 25.46 8.53 1.57
CA THR A 630 24.17 8.80 0.93
C THR A 630 23.48 7.46 0.72
N VAL A 631 22.33 7.27 1.37
CA VAL A 631 21.51 6.09 1.16
C VAL A 631 20.66 6.32 -0.08
N TYR A 632 20.68 5.35 -0.99
CA TYR A 632 19.72 5.25 -2.08
C TYR A 632 18.80 4.07 -1.78
N GLU A 633 17.58 4.37 -1.34
CA GLU A 633 16.58 3.37 -1.01
C GLU A 633 15.61 3.21 -2.18
N SER A 634 15.38 1.95 -2.58
CA SER A 634 14.56 1.55 -3.71
C SER A 634 13.07 1.87 -3.59
N ARG A 635 12.63 2.37 -2.44
CA ARG A 635 11.23 2.47 -2.02
C ARG A 635 10.98 3.83 -1.29
N PRO A 636 9.97 4.64 -1.68
CA PRO A 636 9.65 5.98 -1.14
C PRO A 636 9.36 6.18 0.38
N ALA A 637 9.72 7.33 0.96
CA ALA A 637 9.82 7.76 2.39
C ALA A 637 8.98 7.25 3.63
N ASN A 638 8.02 6.30 3.62
CA ASN A 638 7.38 5.74 4.86
C ASN A 638 7.32 4.17 4.97
N PHE A 639 6.50 3.36 4.23
CA PHE A 639 6.73 1.88 4.11
C PHE A 639 6.73 1.10 5.44
N ASP A 640 5.59 0.52 5.83
CA ASP A 640 5.54 -0.46 6.91
C ASP A 640 6.01 -1.87 6.52
N GLN A 641 6.75 -2.54 7.40
CA GLN A 641 7.19 -3.92 7.19
C GLN A 641 7.04 -4.75 8.47
N GLY A 642 6.04 -5.63 8.48
CA GLY A 642 5.67 -6.46 9.62
C GLY A 642 6.67 -7.56 10.00
N GLY A 643 6.35 -8.25 11.09
CA GLY A 643 7.09 -9.38 11.66
C GLY A 643 8.11 -8.99 12.74
N GLY A 644 8.20 -9.80 13.79
CA GLY A 644 9.17 -9.62 14.87
C GLY A 644 10.58 -10.10 14.52
N VAL A 645 11.61 -9.39 14.98
CA VAL A 645 13.04 -9.75 14.88
C VAL A 645 13.63 -10.04 16.26
N MET A 646 14.53 -11.03 16.35
CA MET A 646 15.39 -11.25 17.53
C MET A 646 16.74 -10.58 17.31
N LEU A 647 17.20 -9.79 18.27
CA LEU A 647 18.52 -9.17 18.26
C LEU A 647 19.33 -9.63 19.47
N SER A 648 20.52 -10.16 19.21
CA SER A 648 21.50 -10.64 20.20
C SER A 648 22.60 -9.58 20.43
N PRO A 649 23.45 -9.72 21.48
CA PRO A 649 24.38 -8.67 21.93
C PRO A 649 25.35 -8.13 20.87
N ASN A 650 25.68 -8.94 19.86
CA ASN A 650 26.45 -8.50 18.69
C ASN A 650 25.76 -7.40 17.89
N ALA A 651 24.46 -7.50 17.63
CA ALA A 651 23.69 -6.45 16.97
C ALA A 651 23.32 -5.31 17.92
N LEU A 652 23.02 -5.62 19.19
CA LEU A 652 22.66 -4.60 20.18
C LEU A 652 23.83 -3.66 20.48
N ARG A 653 25.05 -4.18 20.59
CA ARG A 653 26.29 -3.38 20.66
C ARG A 653 26.46 -2.46 19.44
N VAL A 654 26.10 -2.93 18.24
CA VAL A 654 26.10 -2.07 17.05
C VAL A 654 25.07 -0.96 17.17
N LEU A 655 23.82 -1.29 17.51
CA LEU A 655 22.73 -0.32 17.67
C LEU A 655 23.01 0.69 18.80
N ASP A 656 23.66 0.27 19.88
CA ASP A 656 24.08 1.12 20.99
C ASP A 656 25.24 2.04 20.58
N SER A 657 26.23 1.51 19.85
CA SER A 657 27.34 2.31 19.27
C SER A 657 26.89 3.38 18.27
N VAL A 658 25.62 3.35 17.84
CA VAL A 658 24.97 4.39 17.03
C VAL A 658 23.75 5.02 17.71
N GLY A 659 23.52 4.78 19.01
CA GLY A 659 22.47 5.40 19.83
C GLY A 659 21.02 4.94 19.58
N VAL A 660 20.80 3.93 18.73
CA VAL A 660 19.46 3.37 18.46
C VAL A 660 18.97 2.52 19.63
N TYR A 661 19.87 1.80 20.32
CA TYR A 661 19.49 0.85 21.38
C TYR A 661 18.65 1.49 22.50
N ASP A 662 19.06 2.67 22.98
CA ASP A 662 18.34 3.48 23.99
C ASP A 662 16.86 3.72 23.62
N ARG A 663 16.53 3.83 22.33
CA ARG A 663 15.18 4.13 21.85
C ARG A 663 14.28 2.90 21.69
N VAL A 664 14.90 1.73 21.51
CA VAL A 664 14.19 0.48 21.19
C VAL A 664 14.12 -0.50 22.35
N ARG A 665 15.03 -0.43 23.34
CA ARG A 665 15.08 -1.39 24.46
C ARG A 665 13.78 -1.46 25.27
N ASP A 666 13.11 -0.33 25.45
CA ASP A 666 11.88 -0.19 26.24
C ASP A 666 10.61 -0.41 25.38
N LYS A 667 10.80 -0.63 24.08
CA LYS A 667 9.75 -1.00 23.09
C LYS A 667 9.81 -2.49 22.71
N ALA A 668 10.63 -3.27 23.41
CA ALA A 668 10.99 -4.65 23.09
C ALA A 668 10.93 -5.54 24.32
N LEU A 669 10.66 -6.85 24.14
CA LEU A 669 10.82 -7.81 25.24
C LEU A 669 12.30 -8.16 25.38
N GLN A 670 12.84 -8.03 26.60
CA GLN A 670 14.23 -8.36 26.94
C GLN A 670 14.31 -9.77 27.55
N PHE A 671 15.33 -10.55 27.19
CA PHE A 671 15.54 -11.92 27.68
C PHE A 671 17.02 -12.36 27.62
N ASP A 672 17.41 -13.30 28.48
CA ASP A 672 18.78 -13.84 28.55
C ASP A 672 18.91 -15.16 27.76
N VAL A 673 18.17 -16.20 28.14
CA VAL A 673 18.33 -17.55 27.58
C VAL A 673 17.29 -17.90 26.52
N LEU A 674 17.73 -18.65 25.52
CA LEU A 674 16.84 -19.50 24.71
C LEU A 674 16.83 -20.89 25.33
N THR A 675 15.64 -21.35 25.73
CA THR A 675 15.47 -22.66 26.39
C THR A 675 15.05 -23.75 25.40
N PHE A 676 15.63 -24.94 25.52
CA PHE A 676 15.10 -26.17 24.94
C PHE A 676 14.39 -26.98 26.03
N LYS A 677 13.23 -27.56 25.70
CA LYS A 677 12.39 -28.29 26.66
C LYS A 677 11.97 -29.64 26.14
N ASP A 678 11.79 -30.62 27.02
CA ASP A 678 11.34 -31.98 26.68
C ASP A 678 9.81 -32.14 26.67
N GLY A 679 9.36 -33.38 26.41
CA GLY A 679 7.97 -33.82 26.52
C GLY A 679 7.39 -33.82 27.95
N GLN A 680 8.16 -33.39 28.95
CA GLN A 680 7.74 -33.17 30.33
C GLN A 680 7.78 -31.67 30.71
N GLY A 681 8.10 -30.77 29.76
CA GLY A 681 8.23 -29.33 29.97
C GLY A 681 9.51 -28.90 30.71
N GLN A 682 10.35 -29.86 31.11
CA GLN A 682 11.60 -29.60 31.79
C GLN A 682 12.61 -29.01 30.81
N THR A 683 13.41 -28.05 31.26
CA THR A 683 14.49 -27.49 30.44
C THR A 683 15.61 -28.52 30.34
N THR A 684 15.84 -29.05 29.14
CA THR A 684 16.89 -30.06 28.86
C THR A 684 18.20 -29.45 28.41
N ASP A 685 18.16 -28.24 27.86
CA ASP A 685 19.31 -27.43 27.46
C ASP A 685 18.86 -25.96 27.50
N GLU A 686 19.72 -25.03 27.92
CA GLU A 686 19.47 -23.60 27.78
C GLU A 686 20.78 -22.90 27.43
N TYR A 687 20.72 -21.89 26.56
CA TYR A 687 21.91 -21.14 26.18
C TYR A 687 21.63 -19.64 26.21
N TYR A 688 22.63 -18.88 26.64
CA TYR A 688 22.57 -17.42 26.66
C TYR A 688 22.56 -16.91 25.21
N PHE A 689 21.43 -16.39 24.78
CA PHE A 689 21.28 -15.68 23.51
C PHE A 689 21.54 -14.18 23.71
N GLY A 690 21.26 -13.69 24.93
CA GLY A 690 21.85 -12.50 25.53
C GLY A 690 22.24 -12.76 26.99
N SER A 691 22.87 -11.78 27.62
CA SER A 691 22.97 -11.67 29.07
C SER A 691 23.66 -10.34 29.41
N GLN A 692 23.00 -9.48 30.19
CA GLN A 692 23.60 -8.25 30.72
C GLN A 692 24.88 -8.55 31.53
N LYS A 693 24.95 -9.74 32.16
CA LYS A 693 26.05 -10.19 32.99
C LYS A 693 27.22 -10.83 32.22
N LEU A 694 26.94 -11.56 31.12
CA LEU A 694 27.98 -12.27 30.36
C LEU A 694 28.45 -11.50 29.11
N TYR A 695 27.55 -10.77 28.45
CA TYR A 695 27.79 -10.15 27.14
C TYR A 695 27.57 -8.63 27.12
N GLY A 696 27.08 -8.06 28.22
CA GLY A 696 26.82 -6.62 28.38
C GLY A 696 25.47 -6.13 27.86
N TYR A 697 24.66 -7.04 27.30
CA TYR A 697 23.30 -6.79 26.81
C TYR A 697 22.45 -8.05 27.05
N ASP A 698 21.26 -7.91 27.61
CA ASP A 698 20.20 -8.90 27.40
C ASP A 698 19.72 -8.81 25.95
N ALA A 699 19.28 -9.94 25.36
CA ALA A 699 18.79 -9.97 23.99
C ALA A 699 17.38 -9.39 23.92
N ILE A 700 17.00 -8.82 22.78
CA ILE A 700 15.66 -8.21 22.62
C ILE A 700 14.86 -8.82 21.47
N ARG A 701 13.55 -8.80 21.63
CA ARG A 701 12.54 -9.20 20.65
C ARG A 701 11.62 -8.01 20.40
N ILE A 702 11.64 -7.49 19.17
CA ILE A 702 10.95 -6.25 18.76
C ILE A 702 10.28 -6.43 17.40
N MET A 703 9.21 -5.68 17.12
CA MET A 703 8.62 -5.64 15.77
C MET A 703 9.53 -4.87 14.82
N ARG A 704 9.76 -5.40 13.61
CA ARG A 704 10.66 -4.80 12.62
C ARG A 704 10.30 -3.34 12.31
N LYS A 705 9.00 -3.01 12.22
CA LYS A 705 8.47 -1.65 12.14
C LYS A 705 9.13 -0.71 13.17
N GLN A 706 8.96 -1.00 14.46
CA GLN A 706 9.41 -0.14 15.56
C GLN A 706 10.91 0.14 15.51
N LEU A 707 11.71 -0.89 15.17
CA LEU A 707 13.15 -0.75 15.00
C LEU A 707 13.50 0.17 13.81
N LEU A 708 12.81 0.02 12.68
CA LEU A 708 13.04 0.85 11.50
C LEU A 708 12.58 2.30 11.72
N ASP A 709 11.45 2.53 12.40
CA ASP A 709 10.93 3.86 12.71
C ASP A 709 11.92 4.70 13.55
N GLU A 710 12.59 4.10 14.53
CA GLU A 710 13.66 4.78 15.28
C GLU A 710 14.92 5.02 14.45
N ILE A 711 15.35 4.04 13.64
CA ILE A 711 16.52 4.20 12.75
C ILE A 711 16.27 5.33 11.74
N ARG A 712 15.05 5.42 11.20
CA ARG A 712 14.62 6.53 10.32
C ARG A 712 14.71 7.85 11.07
N ALA A 713 14.13 7.97 12.26
CA ALA A 713 14.19 9.19 13.06
C ALA A 713 15.63 9.68 13.29
N MET A 714 16.54 8.78 13.66
CA MET A 714 17.94 9.13 13.91
C MET A 714 18.72 9.53 12.65
N LEU A 715 18.39 9.01 11.47
CA LEU A 715 19.00 9.47 10.22
C LEU A 715 18.64 10.92 9.92
N ARG A 716 17.39 11.29 10.18
CA ARG A 716 16.86 12.65 10.00
C ARG A 716 17.49 13.65 10.95
N GLU A 717 17.57 13.30 12.24
CA GLU A 717 18.19 14.13 13.28
C GLU A 717 19.69 14.39 13.07
N ARG A 718 20.37 13.50 12.33
CA ARG A 718 21.78 13.61 11.97
C ARG A 718 22.02 14.20 10.56
N GLU A 719 20.95 14.68 9.90
CA GLU A 719 20.97 15.25 8.55
C GLU A 719 21.65 14.33 7.50
N ILE A 720 21.51 13.01 7.66
CA ILE A 720 22.18 12.03 6.80
C ILE A 720 21.36 11.85 5.51
N PRO A 721 21.91 12.13 4.31
CA PRO A 721 21.15 12.06 3.06
C PRO A 721 20.57 10.67 2.79
N VAL A 722 19.25 10.61 2.69
CA VAL A 722 18.53 9.45 2.15
C VAL A 722 17.71 9.90 0.95
N HIS A 723 18.12 9.45 -0.22
CA HIS A 723 17.27 9.47 -1.41
C HIS A 723 16.45 8.20 -1.40
N TYR A 724 15.16 8.35 -1.08
CA TYR A 724 14.20 7.30 -1.38
C TYR A 724 13.97 7.21 -2.90
N ASP A 725 13.09 6.32 -3.37
CA ASP A 725 12.68 6.20 -4.80
C ASP A 725 13.76 5.73 -5.78
N SER A 726 14.96 5.55 -5.25
CA SER A 726 16.19 5.33 -5.98
C SER A 726 16.38 3.84 -6.21
N LYS A 727 15.43 3.23 -6.94
CA LYS A 727 15.50 1.84 -7.36
C LYS A 727 16.64 1.68 -8.38
N LEU A 728 17.77 1.13 -7.92
CA LEU A 728 18.94 0.87 -8.75
C LEU A 728 18.58 -0.08 -9.90
N THR A 729 18.84 0.34 -11.14
CA THR A 729 18.62 -0.49 -12.34
C THR A 729 19.91 -1.13 -12.80
N THR A 730 21.03 -0.39 -12.79
CA THR A 730 22.35 -0.93 -13.15
C THR A 730 23.48 -0.11 -12.56
N ILE A 731 24.60 -0.77 -12.27
CA ILE A 731 25.90 -0.11 -12.24
C ILE A 731 26.32 0.11 -13.70
N THR A 732 26.73 1.32 -14.07
CA THR A 732 27.17 1.66 -15.44
C THR A 732 28.69 1.59 -15.60
N SER A 733 29.45 1.75 -14.52
CA SER A 733 30.92 1.65 -14.52
C SER A 733 31.45 1.21 -13.15
N ASP A 734 32.34 0.21 -13.10
CA ASP A 734 33.08 -0.21 -11.91
C ASP A 734 34.54 0.27 -12.01
N GLY A 735 34.74 1.60 -11.99
CA GLY A 735 36.04 2.21 -12.19
C GLY A 735 36.98 2.08 -10.97
N PRO A 736 38.31 2.25 -11.14
CA PRO A 736 39.29 2.08 -10.06
C PRO A 736 39.20 3.17 -8.97
N ASP A 737 38.61 4.32 -9.28
CA ASP A 737 38.46 5.47 -8.37
C ASP A 737 37.01 5.89 -8.12
N VAL A 738 36.10 5.55 -9.04
CA VAL A 738 34.70 5.95 -9.05
C VAL A 738 33.85 4.82 -9.64
N VAL A 739 32.77 4.47 -8.95
CA VAL A 739 31.67 3.66 -9.48
C VAL A 739 30.61 4.62 -10.01
N GLU A 740 30.07 4.35 -11.20
CA GLU A 740 28.93 5.08 -11.76
C GLU A 740 27.72 4.15 -11.82
N PHE A 741 26.54 4.67 -11.51
CA PHE A 741 25.33 3.86 -11.35
C PHE A 741 24.06 4.65 -11.68
N ALA A 742 23.07 3.94 -12.21
CA ALA A 742 21.82 4.49 -12.72
C ALA A 742 20.60 3.92 -11.98
N PHE A 743 19.63 4.79 -11.75
CA PHE A 743 18.37 4.51 -11.06
C PHE A 743 17.18 4.53 -12.04
N ALA A 744 16.07 3.91 -11.65
CA ALA A 744 14.86 3.82 -12.48
C ALA A 744 14.19 5.18 -12.75
N ASN A 745 14.39 6.16 -11.87
CA ASN A 745 13.99 7.56 -12.04
C ASN A 745 14.88 8.35 -13.03
N GLY A 746 15.83 7.69 -13.69
CA GLY A 746 16.75 8.30 -14.66
C GLY A 746 17.93 9.07 -14.03
N GLN A 747 18.01 9.15 -12.69
CA GLN A 747 19.19 9.68 -12.02
C GLN A 747 20.39 8.78 -12.30
N VAL A 748 21.49 9.38 -12.77
CA VAL A 748 22.81 8.78 -12.72
C VAL A 748 23.57 9.44 -11.57
N ALA A 749 24.19 8.64 -10.72
CA ALA A 749 25.05 9.09 -9.64
C ALA A 749 26.40 8.38 -9.74
N SER A 750 27.40 8.90 -9.03
CA SER A 750 28.69 8.26 -8.92
C SER A 750 29.29 8.47 -7.54
N ALA A 751 30.11 7.52 -7.10
CA ALA A 751 30.68 7.50 -5.76
C ALA A 751 32.06 6.83 -5.74
N PRO A 752 32.98 7.25 -4.85
CA PRO A 752 34.27 6.58 -4.66
C PRO A 752 34.16 5.23 -3.93
N LEU A 753 32.95 4.84 -3.52
CA LEU A 753 32.58 3.56 -2.94
C LEU A 753 31.04 3.38 -3.04
N VAL A 754 30.57 2.19 -3.40
CA VAL A 754 29.15 1.81 -3.42
C VAL A 754 28.93 0.60 -2.52
N ILE A 755 27.92 0.67 -1.65
CA ILE A 755 27.58 -0.42 -0.74
C ILE A 755 26.24 -1.06 -1.15
N GLY A 756 26.27 -2.31 -1.58
CA GLY A 756 25.09 -3.10 -1.91
C GLY A 756 24.43 -3.65 -0.65
N ALA A 757 23.41 -2.93 -0.16
CA ALA A 757 22.54 -3.34 0.94
C ALA A 757 21.12 -3.72 0.46
N ASP A 758 20.95 -3.97 -0.85
CA ASP A 758 19.70 -4.13 -1.58
C ASP A 758 19.06 -5.54 -1.49
N GLY A 759 19.37 -6.27 -0.42
CA GLY A 759 18.68 -7.49 -0.02
C GLY A 759 18.96 -8.74 -0.86
N ILE A 760 18.23 -9.83 -0.59
CA ILE A 760 18.49 -11.16 -1.18
C ILE A 760 18.43 -11.16 -2.72
N HIS A 761 17.60 -10.30 -3.31
CA HIS A 761 17.46 -10.11 -4.77
C HIS A 761 18.36 -9.00 -5.35
N SER A 762 19.46 -8.66 -4.67
CA SER A 762 20.40 -7.58 -5.01
C SER A 762 20.72 -7.42 -6.51
N THR A 763 20.49 -6.21 -7.03
CA THR A 763 20.99 -5.74 -8.33
C THR A 763 22.48 -5.46 -8.28
N VAL A 764 23.00 -4.93 -7.16
CA VAL A 764 24.43 -4.66 -6.98
C VAL A 764 25.26 -5.96 -7.10
N ARG A 765 24.79 -7.08 -6.52
CA ARG A 765 25.43 -8.39 -6.67
C ARG A 765 25.43 -8.85 -8.12
N ARG A 766 24.31 -8.74 -8.83
CA ARG A 766 24.18 -9.19 -10.23
C ARG A 766 25.14 -8.47 -11.20
N THR A 767 25.65 -7.29 -10.86
CA THR A 767 26.66 -6.58 -11.68
C THR A 767 27.93 -7.40 -11.90
N PHE A 768 28.43 -8.11 -10.87
CA PHE A 768 29.69 -8.86 -10.95
C PHE A 768 29.57 -10.35 -10.55
N LEU A 769 28.41 -10.77 -10.04
CA LEU A 769 28.04 -12.17 -9.80
C LEU A 769 26.64 -12.49 -10.38
N PRO A 770 26.39 -12.26 -11.69
CA PRO A 770 25.09 -12.48 -12.34
C PRO A 770 24.60 -13.94 -12.28
N GLN A 771 25.49 -14.89 -12.01
CA GLN A 771 25.17 -16.31 -11.85
C GLN A 771 24.67 -16.70 -10.45
N VAL A 772 24.57 -15.76 -9.49
CA VAL A 772 24.21 -16.08 -8.10
C VAL A 772 22.80 -15.60 -7.73
N GLU A 773 21.86 -16.53 -7.88
CA GLU A 773 20.47 -16.40 -7.45
C GLU A 773 20.22 -17.06 -6.08
N PRO A 774 19.11 -16.71 -5.39
CA PRO A 774 18.72 -17.33 -4.12
C PRO A 774 18.37 -18.81 -4.30
N ALA A 775 18.89 -19.67 -3.42
CA ALA A 775 18.63 -21.10 -3.43
C ALA A 775 17.74 -21.51 -2.24
N TYR A 776 16.75 -22.37 -2.49
CA TYR A 776 15.95 -22.98 -1.44
C TYR A 776 16.75 -24.06 -0.69
N VAL A 777 16.71 -24.08 0.65
CA VAL A 777 17.57 -24.95 1.47
C VAL A 777 16.88 -26.22 2.00
N GLY A 778 15.72 -26.59 1.46
CA GLY A 778 15.03 -27.85 1.79
C GLY A 778 14.17 -27.82 3.06
N PHE A 779 13.89 -26.64 3.62
CA PHE A 779 13.10 -26.47 4.84
C PHE A 779 12.04 -25.38 4.72
N ILE A 780 10.91 -25.61 5.38
CA ILE A 780 9.91 -24.58 5.70
C ILE A 780 9.81 -24.40 7.22
N GLY A 781 9.61 -23.15 7.66
CA GLY A 781 9.13 -22.84 9.00
C GLY A 781 7.63 -22.55 8.95
N ILE A 782 6.80 -23.54 9.27
CA ILE A 782 5.34 -23.35 9.39
C ILE A 782 5.07 -22.67 10.74
N ASN A 783 4.25 -21.63 10.75
CA ASN A 783 4.07 -20.77 11.91
C ASN A 783 2.67 -20.15 12.00
N SER A 784 2.31 -19.66 13.19
CA SER A 784 1.12 -18.87 13.48
C SER A 784 1.39 -17.98 14.70
N VAL A 785 0.38 -17.25 15.17
CA VAL A 785 0.47 -16.29 16.27
C VAL A 785 -0.72 -16.47 17.21
N VAL A 786 -0.45 -16.65 18.51
CA VAL A 786 -1.44 -17.00 19.56
C VAL A 786 -1.28 -16.12 20.78
N GLN A 787 -2.35 -15.92 21.56
CA GLN A 787 -2.23 -15.20 22.84
C GLN A 787 -1.72 -16.14 23.92
N ARG A 788 -0.71 -15.68 24.68
CA ARG A 788 -0.08 -16.44 25.77
C ARG A 788 -1.08 -16.89 26.84
N SER A 789 -2.15 -16.12 27.05
CA SER A 789 -3.26 -16.42 27.96
C SER A 789 -4.09 -17.64 27.57
N GLN A 790 -4.04 -18.09 26.31
CA GLN A 790 -4.78 -19.25 25.81
C GLN A 790 -4.03 -20.57 26.05
N LEU A 791 -2.72 -20.52 26.35
CA LEU A 791 -1.87 -21.70 26.49
C LEU A 791 -1.79 -22.19 27.93
N ARG A 792 -1.74 -23.51 28.12
CA ARG A 792 -1.57 -24.19 29.41
C ARG A 792 -0.10 -24.16 29.85
N ILE A 793 0.36 -22.97 30.20
CA ILE A 793 1.75 -22.69 30.57
C ILE A 793 1.95 -22.90 32.08
N PRO A 794 2.84 -23.81 32.53
CA PRO A 794 3.15 -23.97 33.95
C PRO A 794 3.78 -22.72 34.59
N ASP A 795 3.62 -22.58 35.91
CA ASP A 795 4.29 -21.54 36.69
C ASP A 795 5.81 -21.57 36.49
N GLY A 796 6.42 -20.40 36.28
CA GLY A 796 7.87 -20.26 36.10
C GLY A 796 8.41 -20.69 34.72
N TYR A 797 7.55 -20.98 33.74
CA TYR A 797 7.99 -21.33 32.38
C TYR A 797 8.68 -20.14 31.67
N LYS A 798 10.00 -20.24 31.46
CA LYS A 798 10.79 -19.25 30.71
C LYS A 798 10.40 -19.20 29.23
N PHE A 799 10.46 -18.01 28.65
CA PHE A 799 10.39 -17.76 27.20
C PHE A 799 11.58 -16.87 26.78
N PRO A 800 12.04 -16.95 25.51
CA PRO A 800 11.55 -17.84 24.46
C PRO A 800 11.96 -19.31 24.66
N ALA A 801 11.17 -20.22 24.10
CA ALA A 801 11.37 -21.66 24.25
C ALA A 801 11.33 -22.39 22.90
N THR A 802 12.02 -23.52 22.82
CA THR A 802 11.92 -24.51 21.75
C THR A 802 11.64 -25.87 22.37
N VAL A 803 10.42 -26.37 22.23
CA VAL A 803 9.99 -27.66 22.75
C VAL A 803 10.42 -28.76 21.78
N MET A 804 11.08 -29.78 22.31
CA MET A 804 11.63 -30.93 21.58
C MET A 804 10.81 -32.17 21.88
N ALA A 805 10.28 -32.81 20.85
CA ALA A 805 9.55 -34.08 20.95
C ALA A 805 9.84 -34.98 19.75
N LYS A 806 9.11 -36.09 19.61
CA LYS A 806 9.28 -37.03 18.49
C LYS A 806 9.18 -36.35 17.11
N PRO A 807 8.20 -35.45 16.85
CA PRO A 807 8.02 -34.86 15.53
C PRO A 807 9.04 -33.78 15.16
N GLY A 808 9.88 -33.34 16.10
CA GLY A 808 10.95 -32.35 15.87
C GLY A 808 10.99 -31.27 16.94
N ALA A 809 11.04 -30.01 16.51
CA ALA A 809 11.10 -28.83 17.36
C ALA A 809 9.96 -27.84 17.10
N PHE A 810 9.27 -27.45 18.18
CA PHE A 810 8.21 -26.44 18.17
C PHE A 810 8.66 -25.19 18.92
N LEU A 811 8.63 -24.03 18.25
CA LEU A 811 9.06 -22.75 18.81
C LEU A 811 7.90 -22.06 19.53
N LEU A 812 8.19 -21.41 20.66
CA LEU A 812 7.29 -20.54 21.41
C LEU A 812 8.03 -19.24 21.70
N VAL A 813 7.74 -18.19 20.93
CA VAL A 813 8.55 -16.96 20.84
C VAL A 813 7.66 -15.73 21.02
N PRO A 814 7.85 -14.91 22.06
CA PRO A 814 7.11 -13.66 22.22
C PRO A 814 7.21 -12.70 21.03
N GLN A 815 6.24 -11.79 20.89
CA GLN A 815 6.21 -10.77 19.82
C GLN A 815 6.18 -9.34 20.37
N LYS A 816 5.21 -9.07 21.24
CA LYS A 816 5.02 -7.78 21.93
C LYS A 816 5.96 -7.64 23.15
N ALA A 817 6.20 -6.40 23.58
CA ALA A 817 7.18 -6.08 24.63
C ALA A 817 6.80 -6.60 26.04
N ASP A 818 5.51 -6.78 26.29
CA ASP A 818 4.92 -7.41 27.48
C ASP A 818 4.99 -8.97 27.42
N GLY A 819 5.27 -9.53 26.25
CA GLY A 819 5.17 -10.96 25.98
C GLY A 819 3.75 -11.54 26.11
N SER A 820 2.70 -10.74 25.84
CA SER A 820 1.30 -11.23 25.79
C SER A 820 1.02 -12.11 24.58
N GLU A 821 1.68 -11.83 23.45
CA GLU A 821 1.51 -12.55 22.18
C GLU A 821 2.72 -13.43 21.87
N LEU A 822 2.48 -14.67 21.41
CA LEU A 822 3.51 -15.64 21.02
C LEU A 822 3.42 -15.98 19.52
N PHE A 823 4.50 -15.74 18.78
CA PHE A 823 4.81 -16.46 17.55
C PHE A 823 5.10 -17.93 17.89
N ILE A 824 4.43 -18.83 17.19
CA ILE A 824 4.56 -20.29 17.35
C ILE A 824 4.84 -20.96 16.02
N GLY A 825 5.44 -22.15 16.02
CA GLY A 825 5.63 -22.89 14.77
C GLY A 825 6.62 -24.04 14.82
N SER A 826 6.64 -24.84 13.75
CA SER A 826 7.54 -25.99 13.58
C SER A 826 8.39 -25.84 12.32
N GLN A 827 9.67 -26.16 12.45
CA GLN A 827 10.58 -26.30 11.31
C GLN A 827 10.47 -27.72 10.75
N ARG A 828 10.17 -27.86 9.45
CA ARG A 828 9.96 -29.16 8.80
C ARG A 828 10.75 -29.24 7.49
N ARG A 829 11.28 -30.41 7.15
CA ARG A 829 11.80 -30.66 5.79
C ARG A 829 10.65 -30.57 4.80
N PHE A 830 10.90 -29.98 3.64
CA PHE A 830 9.90 -29.89 2.58
C PHE A 830 10.58 -29.78 1.22
N SER A 831 10.01 -30.41 0.20
CA SER A 831 10.56 -30.42 -1.16
C SER A 831 10.61 -29.02 -1.77
N GLU A 832 11.52 -28.80 -2.72
CA GLU A 832 11.48 -27.59 -3.54
C GLU A 832 10.22 -27.57 -4.42
N HIS A 833 9.71 -26.37 -4.68
CA HIS A 833 8.51 -26.09 -5.45
C HIS A 833 8.78 -24.92 -6.39
N ASP A 834 8.07 -24.87 -7.52
CA ASP A 834 8.03 -23.66 -8.35
C ASP A 834 7.21 -22.55 -7.65
N ALA A 835 7.26 -21.33 -8.19
CA ALA A 835 6.58 -20.17 -7.61
C ALA A 835 5.07 -20.41 -7.44
N THR A 836 4.43 -21.06 -8.43
CA THR A 836 3.00 -21.41 -8.42
C THR A 836 2.68 -22.38 -7.28
N SER A 837 3.50 -23.41 -7.09
CA SER A 837 3.31 -24.45 -6.08
C SER A 837 3.63 -23.94 -4.67
N TRP A 838 4.59 -23.03 -4.52
CA TRP A 838 4.81 -22.31 -3.26
C TRP A 838 3.65 -21.40 -2.89
N GLU A 839 3.06 -20.72 -3.87
CA GLU A 839 1.95 -19.80 -3.63
C GLU A 839 0.63 -20.55 -3.37
N ALA A 840 0.41 -21.70 -4.03
CA ALA A 840 -0.65 -22.63 -3.66
C ALA A 840 -0.53 -23.07 -2.20
N LEU A 841 0.68 -23.40 -1.72
CA LEU A 841 0.92 -23.75 -0.31
C LEU A 841 0.73 -22.55 0.65
N ARG A 842 0.86 -21.30 0.18
CA ARG A 842 0.68 -20.09 1.01
C ARG A 842 -0.79 -19.75 1.23
N LYS A 843 -1.62 -20.00 0.23
CA LYS A 843 -3.08 -19.82 0.26
C LYS A 843 -3.79 -20.95 0.99
N ASP A 844 -3.22 -22.16 0.98
CA ASP A 844 -3.79 -23.34 1.63
C ASP A 844 -3.58 -23.33 3.16
N LYS A 845 -4.27 -22.41 3.84
CA LYS A 845 -4.23 -22.22 5.31
C LYS A 845 -4.55 -23.49 6.08
N GLN A 846 -5.56 -24.24 5.63
CA GLN A 846 -5.99 -25.48 6.27
C GLN A 846 -4.88 -26.53 6.19
N LYS A 847 -4.27 -26.74 5.02
CA LYS A 847 -3.13 -27.66 4.88
C LYS A 847 -1.93 -27.22 5.72
N LEU A 848 -1.64 -25.93 5.83
CA LEU A 848 -0.58 -25.44 6.73
C LEU A 848 -0.91 -25.75 8.20
N TYR A 849 -2.16 -25.56 8.62
CA TYR A 849 -2.64 -25.94 9.95
C TYR A 849 -2.54 -27.44 10.18
N ASP A 850 -3.06 -28.27 9.27
CA ASP A 850 -2.98 -29.73 9.32
C ASP A 850 -1.52 -30.20 9.42
N MET A 851 -0.62 -29.61 8.62
CA MET A 851 0.83 -29.85 8.66
C MET A 851 1.52 -29.35 9.94
N LEU A 852 0.86 -28.56 10.78
CA LEU A 852 1.32 -28.16 12.11
C LEU A 852 0.69 -29.05 13.22
N GLN A 853 -0.57 -29.47 13.04
CA GLN A 853 -1.28 -30.44 13.89
C GLN A 853 -0.78 -31.88 13.72
N GLU A 854 -0.05 -32.18 12.64
CA GLU A 854 0.54 -33.49 12.37
C GLU A 854 1.28 -34.05 13.60
N ASN A 855 0.78 -35.17 14.13
CA ASN A 855 1.29 -35.84 15.34
C ASN A 855 1.11 -35.00 16.64
N LYS A 856 0.02 -34.23 16.76
CA LYS A 856 -0.37 -33.46 17.97
C LYS A 856 -0.13 -34.25 19.27
N ASP A 857 -0.58 -35.49 19.33
CA ASP A 857 -0.53 -36.35 20.53
C ASP A 857 0.91 -36.75 20.95
N ASP A 858 1.90 -36.58 20.06
CA ASP A 858 3.32 -36.80 20.37
C ASP A 858 4.02 -35.56 20.96
N TRP A 859 3.32 -34.42 21.05
CA TRP A 859 3.80 -33.20 21.70
C TRP A 859 3.33 -33.09 23.16
N PRO A 860 4.03 -32.37 24.05
CA PRO A 860 3.58 -32.12 25.42
C PRO A 860 2.46 -31.08 25.50
N ASP A 861 1.74 -31.05 26.63
CA ASP A 861 0.54 -30.25 26.85
C ASP A 861 0.69 -28.75 26.52
N VAL A 862 1.85 -28.13 26.78
CA VAL A 862 2.09 -26.72 26.42
C VAL A 862 1.99 -26.52 24.89
N VAL A 863 2.54 -27.44 24.10
CA VAL A 863 2.46 -27.40 22.63
C VAL A 863 1.10 -27.88 22.15
N GLN A 864 0.48 -28.88 22.78
CA GLN A 864 -0.91 -29.25 22.45
C GLN A 864 -1.87 -28.06 22.66
N SER A 865 -1.67 -27.27 23.74
CA SER A 865 -2.44 -26.04 24.00
C SER A 865 -2.12 -24.92 23.01
N ALA A 866 -0.87 -24.83 22.53
CA ALA A 866 -0.50 -23.89 21.47
C ALA A 866 -1.15 -24.27 20.14
N LEU A 867 -1.17 -25.57 19.82
CA LEU A 867 -1.84 -26.15 18.65
C LEU A 867 -3.36 -26.00 18.72
N GLU A 868 -3.97 -26.14 19.89
CA GLU A 868 -5.41 -25.91 20.14
C GLU A 868 -5.78 -24.43 20.04
N ALA A 869 -4.90 -23.54 20.53
CA ALA A 869 -5.05 -22.10 20.41
C ALA A 869 -4.60 -21.54 19.05
N THR A 870 -4.17 -22.37 18.09
CA THR A 870 -3.64 -21.92 16.79
C THR A 870 -4.79 -21.48 15.87
N PRO A 871 -4.91 -20.19 15.52
CA PRO A 871 -5.87 -19.74 14.51
C PRO A 871 -5.39 -20.13 13.10
N VAL A 872 -6.31 -20.62 12.28
CA VAL A 872 -6.05 -21.16 10.92
C VAL A 872 -5.72 -20.04 9.93
N ASP A 873 -6.41 -18.91 10.02
CA ASP A 873 -6.20 -17.71 9.20
C ASP A 873 -4.77 -17.14 9.34
N ARG A 874 -4.24 -17.09 10.58
CA ARG A 874 -2.88 -16.61 10.87
C ARG A 874 -1.78 -17.62 10.55
N MET A 875 -2.13 -18.80 10.00
CA MET A 875 -1.15 -19.73 9.48
C MET A 875 -0.34 -19.10 8.35
N GLY A 876 0.97 -19.15 8.51
CA GLY A 876 1.95 -18.78 7.50
C GLY A 876 3.04 -19.85 7.41
N PHE A 877 3.86 -19.73 6.37
CA PHE A 877 5.14 -20.42 6.34
C PHE A 877 6.21 -19.56 5.65
N TRP A 878 7.44 -19.74 6.10
CA TRP A 878 8.62 -19.19 5.45
C TRP A 878 9.35 -20.32 4.73
N ALA A 879 9.39 -20.30 3.40
CA ALA A 879 10.28 -21.14 2.61
C ALA A 879 11.73 -20.68 2.80
N PHE A 880 12.57 -21.48 3.45
CA PHE A 880 13.92 -21.06 3.78
C PHE A 880 14.76 -21.00 2.49
N HIS A 881 15.06 -19.78 2.06
CA HIS A 881 16.01 -19.50 0.99
C HIS A 881 17.26 -18.85 1.60
N GLY A 882 18.39 -18.98 0.91
CA GLY A 882 19.62 -18.28 1.24
C GLY A 882 20.47 -18.03 0.01
N ILE A 883 21.54 -17.27 0.18
CA ILE A 883 22.56 -17.06 -0.86
C ILE A 883 23.73 -18.03 -0.62
N PRO A 884 24.17 -18.81 -1.63
CA PRO A 884 25.32 -19.68 -1.47
C PRO A 884 26.59 -18.85 -1.20
N PRO A 885 27.60 -19.38 -0.48
CA PRO A 885 28.81 -18.62 -0.13
C PRO A 885 29.48 -17.98 -1.35
N LEU A 886 29.44 -16.65 -1.41
CA LEU A 886 29.99 -15.89 -2.54
C LEU A 886 31.52 -15.99 -2.59
N PRO A 887 32.13 -16.08 -3.80
CA PRO A 887 33.58 -16.11 -3.94
C PRO A 887 34.24 -14.77 -3.59
N SER A 888 33.50 -13.67 -3.69
CA SER A 888 33.88 -12.32 -3.26
C SER A 888 32.60 -11.54 -2.93
N TRP A 889 32.66 -10.66 -1.94
CA TRP A 889 31.67 -9.61 -1.68
C TRP A 889 32.08 -8.27 -2.32
N LEU A 890 33.28 -8.21 -2.91
CA LEU A 890 33.85 -7.06 -3.60
C LEU A 890 33.79 -7.25 -5.11
N SER A 891 33.56 -6.16 -5.85
CA SER A 891 33.78 -6.11 -7.30
C SER A 891 35.27 -6.17 -7.68
N GLU A 892 35.57 -6.18 -8.98
CA GLU A 892 36.96 -6.25 -9.48
C GLU A 892 37.78 -5.02 -9.03
N SER A 893 37.18 -3.83 -9.14
CA SER A 893 37.77 -2.58 -8.62
C SER A 893 37.90 -2.56 -7.09
N LYS A 894 37.06 -3.34 -6.39
CA LYS A 894 36.79 -3.32 -4.93
C LYS A 894 36.15 -2.01 -4.43
N ARG A 895 35.62 -1.21 -5.37
CA ARG A 895 34.82 -0.01 -5.09
C ARG A 895 33.33 -0.31 -4.90
N ILE A 896 32.89 -1.54 -5.17
CA ILE A 896 31.56 -2.03 -4.81
C ILE A 896 31.72 -3.11 -3.73
N ILE A 897 30.96 -3.01 -2.64
CA ILE A 897 30.99 -3.94 -1.49
C ILE A 897 29.57 -4.36 -1.14
N LEU A 898 29.31 -5.67 -1.02
CA LEU A 898 28.01 -6.20 -0.59
C LEU A 898 27.94 -6.35 0.94
N VAL A 899 26.76 -6.10 1.53
CA VAL A 899 26.47 -6.30 2.97
C VAL A 899 25.11 -6.95 3.18
N GLY A 900 24.91 -7.61 4.34
CA GLY A 900 23.66 -8.25 4.72
C GLY A 900 23.16 -9.27 3.70
N ASP A 901 21.85 -9.32 3.49
CA ASP A 901 21.22 -10.29 2.58
C ASP A 901 21.70 -10.19 1.12
N ALA A 902 22.25 -9.04 0.69
CA ALA A 902 22.88 -8.93 -0.64
C ALA A 902 24.14 -9.79 -0.76
N ALA A 903 24.89 -9.94 0.34
CA ALA A 903 26.15 -10.68 0.43
C ALA A 903 25.99 -12.14 0.91
N HIS A 904 25.07 -12.41 1.86
CA HIS A 904 25.09 -13.68 2.59
C HIS A 904 23.74 -14.15 3.16
N ALA A 905 22.60 -13.72 2.59
CA ALA A 905 21.24 -14.00 3.11
C ALA A 905 21.11 -15.36 3.82
N ILE A 906 20.95 -15.31 5.15
CA ILE A 906 21.07 -16.47 6.04
C ILE A 906 19.68 -17.08 6.29
N PRO A 907 19.46 -18.39 6.05
CA PRO A 907 18.22 -19.08 6.41
C PRO A 907 17.81 -18.86 7.89
N PRO A 908 16.51 -18.74 8.23
CA PRO A 908 16.05 -18.32 9.56
C PRO A 908 16.55 -19.11 10.79
N THR A 909 17.69 -18.70 11.35
CA THR A 909 18.20 -19.15 12.66
C THR A 909 18.38 -17.95 13.59
N ALA A 910 17.56 -17.89 14.66
CA ALA A 910 17.70 -16.96 15.79
C ALA A 910 18.02 -15.50 15.39
N GLY A 911 17.33 -14.98 14.37
CA GLY A 911 17.50 -13.63 13.83
C GLY A 911 18.85 -13.37 13.12
N GLN A 912 19.74 -14.34 12.97
CA GLN A 912 21.16 -14.05 12.69
C GLN A 912 21.44 -13.40 11.33
N GLY A 913 20.60 -13.54 10.30
CA GLY A 913 20.74 -12.74 9.07
C GLY A 913 20.75 -11.23 9.33
N ALA A 914 19.77 -10.74 10.09
CA ALA A 914 19.71 -9.34 10.50
C ALA A 914 20.87 -8.97 11.44
N ASN A 915 21.22 -9.84 12.40
CA ASN A 915 22.30 -9.55 13.35
C ASN A 915 23.65 -9.44 12.63
N GLN A 916 23.94 -10.34 11.68
CA GLN A 916 25.14 -10.28 10.85
C GLN A 916 25.14 -9.09 9.89
N ALA A 917 23.98 -8.63 9.40
CA ALA A 917 23.90 -7.38 8.64
C ALA A 917 24.28 -6.15 9.50
N PHE A 918 23.88 -6.09 10.77
CA PHE A 918 24.35 -5.05 11.70
C PHE A 918 25.88 -5.15 11.94
N GLU A 919 26.41 -6.37 12.09
CA GLU A 919 27.86 -6.57 12.22
C GLU A 919 28.66 -6.13 10.99
N ASP A 920 28.16 -6.37 9.78
CA ASP A 920 28.79 -5.93 8.53
C ASP A 920 28.95 -4.41 8.53
N VAL A 921 27.85 -3.68 8.77
CA VAL A 921 27.82 -2.23 8.56
C VAL A 921 28.69 -1.49 9.58
N ARG A 922 28.78 -1.96 10.83
CA ARG A 922 29.68 -1.34 11.83
C ARG A 922 31.14 -1.67 11.61
N SER A 923 31.46 -2.93 11.28
CA SER A 923 32.84 -3.32 11.02
C SER A 923 33.37 -2.67 9.74
N LEU A 924 32.51 -2.52 8.72
CA LEU A 924 32.85 -1.81 7.48
C LEU A 924 33.00 -0.30 7.71
N ALA A 925 32.06 0.35 8.39
CA ALA A 925 32.17 1.78 8.68
C ALA A 925 33.46 2.11 9.46
N THR A 926 33.81 1.29 10.46
CA THR A 926 35.05 1.47 11.25
C THR A 926 36.31 1.25 10.41
N LEU A 927 36.31 0.27 9.50
CA LEU A 927 37.40 0.05 8.56
C LEU A 927 37.57 1.24 7.60
N LEU A 928 36.46 1.80 7.10
CA LEU A 928 36.48 2.93 6.16
C LEU A 928 36.99 4.23 6.79
N SER A 929 36.82 4.44 8.11
CA SER A 929 37.35 5.61 8.81
C SER A 929 38.88 5.59 9.03
N GLU A 930 39.52 4.44 8.85
CA GLU A 930 40.95 4.22 9.10
C GLU A 930 41.80 4.14 7.82
N LEU A 931 41.20 4.40 6.65
CA LEU A 931 41.87 4.37 5.36
C LEU A 931 42.97 5.45 5.27
N SER A 932 44.16 5.05 4.82
CA SER A 932 45.33 5.92 4.61
C SER A 932 46.15 5.42 3.41
N PRO A 933 47.22 6.12 2.99
CA PRO A 933 48.17 5.58 2.02
C PRO A 933 48.77 4.23 2.44
N ASP A 934 48.90 3.99 3.75
CA ASP A 934 49.42 2.75 4.35
C ASP A 934 48.32 1.67 4.48
N VAL A 935 47.04 2.08 4.52
CA VAL A 935 45.85 1.21 4.55
C VAL A 935 44.92 1.55 3.38
N PRO A 936 45.30 1.15 2.16
CA PRO A 936 44.47 1.36 0.99
C PRO A 936 43.21 0.49 1.04
N LEU A 937 42.15 0.98 0.41
CA LEU A 937 40.82 0.36 0.38
C LEU A 937 40.85 -1.10 -0.12
N ASP A 938 41.70 -1.44 -1.08
CA ASP A 938 41.79 -2.79 -1.62
C ASP A 938 42.25 -3.80 -0.56
N LYS A 939 43.35 -3.51 0.16
CA LYS A 939 43.83 -4.34 1.28
C LYS A 939 42.82 -4.38 2.42
N ALA A 940 42.23 -3.23 2.75
CA ALA A 940 41.29 -3.08 3.85
C ALA A 940 40.00 -3.88 3.60
N ALA A 941 39.35 -3.68 2.46
CA ALA A 941 38.12 -4.36 2.09
C ALA A 941 38.35 -5.86 1.88
N MET A 942 39.48 -6.28 1.31
CA MET A 942 39.87 -7.70 1.22
C MET A 942 39.97 -8.35 2.61
N LYS A 943 40.63 -7.67 3.56
CA LYS A 943 40.80 -8.16 4.93
C LYS A 943 39.47 -8.23 5.69
N TRP A 944 38.61 -7.22 5.51
CA TRP A 944 37.24 -7.19 6.02
C TRP A 944 36.41 -8.35 5.47
N GLN A 945 36.34 -8.52 4.13
CA GLN A 945 35.50 -9.56 3.55
C GLN A 945 35.94 -10.96 3.98
N THR A 946 37.25 -11.24 4.08
CA THR A 946 37.74 -12.55 4.53
C THR A 946 37.30 -12.83 5.96
N TYR A 947 37.44 -11.87 6.89
CA TYR A 947 36.97 -12.04 8.27
C TYR A 947 35.45 -12.23 8.32
N ARG A 948 34.69 -11.44 7.55
CA ARG A 948 33.23 -11.56 7.49
C ARG A 948 32.78 -12.88 6.87
N GLN A 949 33.36 -13.32 5.75
CA GLN A 949 33.09 -14.62 5.12
C GLN A 949 33.40 -15.79 6.08
N ASP A 950 34.54 -15.78 6.78
CA ASP A 950 34.87 -16.81 7.80
C ASP A 950 33.89 -16.79 9.00
N ARG A 951 33.37 -15.62 9.37
CA ARG A 951 32.43 -15.44 10.46
C ARG A 951 31.00 -15.86 10.07
N ILE A 952 30.54 -15.45 8.89
CA ILE A 952 29.32 -15.95 8.26
C ILE A 952 29.38 -17.46 8.09
N LYS A 953 30.51 -18.04 7.68
CA LYS A 953 30.68 -19.48 7.58
C LYS A 953 30.42 -20.16 8.93
N LYS A 954 30.99 -19.68 10.04
CA LYS A 954 30.70 -20.21 11.39
C LYS A 954 29.23 -20.04 11.79
N VAL A 955 28.58 -18.96 11.37
CA VAL A 955 27.12 -18.77 11.58
C VAL A 955 26.30 -19.73 10.74
N LEU A 956 26.72 -20.06 9.51
CA LEU A 956 26.10 -21.08 8.65
C LEU A 956 26.33 -22.51 9.17
N ASP A 957 27.53 -22.80 9.68
CA ASP A 957 27.85 -24.07 10.35
C ASP A 957 26.97 -24.25 11.61
N LEU A 958 26.81 -23.20 12.43
CA LEU A 958 25.90 -23.18 13.58
C LEU A 958 24.43 -23.32 13.14
N ASN A 959 24.01 -22.62 12.09
CA ASN A 959 22.68 -22.71 11.49
C ASN A 959 22.37 -24.16 11.06
N GLN A 960 23.31 -24.81 10.37
CA GLN A 960 23.19 -26.22 9.99
C GLN A 960 23.06 -27.13 11.22
N GLN A 961 23.89 -26.95 12.25
CA GLN A 961 23.82 -27.77 13.48
C GLN A 961 22.53 -27.51 14.29
N MET A 962 22.02 -26.27 14.31
CA MET A 962 20.75 -25.93 14.95
C MET A 962 19.53 -26.47 14.18
N ASN A 963 19.53 -26.39 12.85
CA ASN A 963 18.53 -27.05 12.01
C ASN A 963 18.55 -28.57 12.24
N THR A 964 19.74 -29.15 12.36
CA THR A 964 19.95 -30.57 12.65
C THR A 964 19.44 -30.96 14.05
N LYS A 965 19.65 -30.11 15.06
CA LYS A 965 19.07 -30.25 16.41
C LYS A 965 17.53 -30.24 16.41
N ARG A 966 16.92 -29.52 15.46
CA ARG A 966 15.46 -29.37 15.34
C ARG A 966 14.75 -30.49 14.56
N LEU A 967 15.50 -31.39 13.90
CA LEU A 967 14.93 -32.49 13.14
C LEU A 967 14.08 -33.46 14.00
N PRO A 968 13.15 -34.23 13.39
CA PRO A 968 12.44 -35.32 14.07
C PRO A 968 13.40 -36.28 14.78
N GLU A 969 12.98 -36.88 15.89
CA GLU A 969 13.82 -37.79 16.68
C GLU A 969 14.32 -38.98 15.85
N SER A 970 13.45 -39.55 15.00
CA SER A 970 13.79 -40.64 14.07
C SER A 970 14.73 -40.24 12.93
N GLU A 971 14.97 -38.95 12.71
CA GLU A 971 16.05 -38.47 11.86
C GLU A 971 17.33 -38.24 12.65
N ARG A 972 17.24 -37.56 13.81
CA ARG A 972 18.39 -37.28 14.68
C ARG A 972 19.13 -38.56 15.10
N ALA A 973 18.39 -39.64 15.37
CA ALA A 973 18.96 -40.95 15.72
C ALA A 973 19.77 -41.63 14.60
N LYS A 974 19.73 -41.12 13.35
CA LYS A 974 20.48 -41.65 12.20
C LYS A 974 21.80 -40.90 11.96
N LEU A 975 22.08 -39.83 12.71
CA LEU A 975 23.20 -38.93 12.46
C LEU A 975 24.46 -39.37 13.24
N PRO A 976 25.66 -39.14 12.68
CA PRO A 976 26.90 -39.43 13.41
C PRO A 976 27.10 -38.46 14.59
N PRO A 977 27.80 -38.88 15.66
CA PRO A 977 28.10 -38.02 16.81
C PRO A 977 28.78 -36.70 16.41
N GLY A 978 28.44 -35.61 17.11
CA GLY A 978 28.99 -34.27 16.86
C GLY A 978 28.29 -33.46 15.75
N THR A 979 27.19 -33.95 15.18
CA THR A 979 26.38 -33.22 14.16
C THR A 979 25.27 -32.34 14.74
N ILE A 980 24.92 -32.53 16.02
CA ILE A 980 23.90 -31.78 16.74
C ILE A 980 24.60 -30.84 17.73
N TRP A 981 24.28 -29.55 17.69
CA TRP A 981 24.85 -28.58 18.63
C TRP A 981 24.20 -28.67 20.03
N ALA A 982 24.99 -28.53 21.08
CA ALA A 982 24.56 -28.45 22.48
C ALA A 982 25.57 -27.58 23.24
N ASP A 983 25.11 -26.73 24.17
CA ASP A 983 26.00 -25.82 24.90
C ASP A 983 26.64 -26.54 26.11
N GLU A 984 27.85 -27.07 25.95
CA GLU A 984 28.55 -27.75 27.04
C GLU A 984 29.03 -26.75 28.13
N SER A 985 29.00 -25.44 27.89
CA SER A 985 29.58 -24.43 28.79
C SER A 985 28.87 -24.32 30.15
N LEU A 986 27.57 -24.63 30.21
CA LEU A 986 26.82 -24.74 31.47
C LEU A 986 27.40 -25.86 32.35
N THR A 987 27.71 -27.01 31.76
CA THR A 987 28.30 -28.15 32.48
C THR A 987 29.76 -27.92 32.85
N ARG A 988 30.45 -27.01 32.14
CA ARG A 988 31.88 -26.68 32.35
C ARG A 988 32.12 -25.41 33.17
N GLY A 989 31.08 -24.69 33.56
CA GLY A 989 31.17 -23.45 34.36
C GLY A 989 31.85 -22.27 33.64
N GLY A 990 32.05 -22.36 32.32
CA GLY A 990 32.77 -21.34 31.52
C GLY A 990 31.90 -20.18 31.04
N GLY A 991 30.58 -20.37 30.94
CA GLY A 991 29.62 -19.39 30.39
C GLY A 991 29.57 -19.40 28.85
N GLY A 992 28.33 -19.39 28.33
CA GLY A 992 27.85 -19.69 26.97
C GLY A 992 28.86 -19.92 25.84
N GLU A 993 28.73 -21.05 25.12
CA GLU A 993 29.57 -21.38 23.96
C GLU A 993 29.54 -20.30 22.85
N LEU A 994 28.44 -19.55 22.75
CA LEU A 994 28.27 -18.46 21.78
C LEU A 994 29.06 -17.18 22.11
N ARG A 995 29.97 -17.20 23.10
CA ARG A 995 30.97 -16.14 23.34
C ARG A 995 31.64 -15.66 22.05
N TRP A 996 32.06 -16.57 21.16
CA TRP A 996 32.70 -16.20 19.88
C TRP A 996 31.79 -15.38 18.96
N LEU A 997 30.47 -15.45 19.13
CA LEU A 997 29.49 -14.69 18.37
C LEU A 997 29.18 -13.35 19.05
N TYR A 998 29.04 -13.32 20.38
CA TYR A 998 28.51 -12.15 21.11
C TYR A 998 29.55 -11.24 21.77
N GLU A 999 30.77 -11.74 22.05
CA GLU A 999 31.84 -10.95 22.68
C GLU A 999 32.70 -10.09 21.72
N PRO A 1000 33.03 -10.52 20.48
CA PRO A 1000 33.99 -9.77 19.66
C PRO A 1000 33.54 -8.35 19.36
N ASP A 1001 34.36 -7.40 19.77
CA ASP A 1001 34.13 -6.01 19.44
C ASP A 1001 34.63 -5.70 18.02
N LEU A 1002 33.68 -5.47 17.13
CA LEU A 1002 33.93 -5.27 15.71
C LEU A 1002 34.57 -3.93 15.38
N ILE A 1003 34.57 -2.97 16.33
CA ILE A 1003 35.32 -1.73 16.21
C ILE A 1003 36.81 -2.02 16.45
N GLU A 1004 37.14 -2.79 17.47
CA GLU A 1004 38.53 -3.12 17.82
C GLU A 1004 39.15 -4.16 16.87
N GLU A 1005 38.39 -5.15 16.39
CA GLU A 1005 38.85 -6.05 15.32
C GLU A 1005 39.15 -5.27 14.03
N ALA A 1006 38.31 -4.30 13.64
CA ALA A 1006 38.61 -3.44 12.47
C ALA A 1006 39.90 -2.63 12.63
N LYS A 1007 40.11 -1.98 13.79
CA LYS A 1007 41.37 -1.27 14.12
C LYS A 1007 42.60 -2.19 14.14
N LYS A 1008 42.43 -3.43 14.59
CA LYS A 1008 43.49 -4.46 14.56
C LYS A 1008 43.84 -4.86 13.13
N TRP A 1009 42.86 -5.05 12.24
CA TRP A 1009 43.12 -5.33 10.82
C TRP A 1009 43.85 -4.17 10.13
N VAL A 1010 43.47 -2.94 10.44
CA VAL A 1010 44.15 -1.70 10.01
C VAL A 1010 45.61 -1.71 10.47
N LEU A 1011 45.90 -2.07 11.72
CA LEU A 1011 47.27 -2.18 12.23
C LEU A 1011 48.07 -3.31 11.54
N GLU A 1012 47.46 -4.47 11.32
CA GLU A 1012 48.08 -5.58 10.58
C GLU A 1012 48.42 -5.18 9.13
N ILE A 1013 47.59 -4.35 8.49
CA ILE A 1013 47.88 -3.79 7.15
C ILE A 1013 49.03 -2.77 7.21
N LYS A 1014 49.03 -1.86 8.20
CA LYS A 1014 50.12 -0.88 8.45
C LYS A 1014 51.47 -1.57 8.75
N GLN A 1015 51.47 -2.81 9.22
CA GLN A 1015 52.67 -3.63 9.47
C GLN A 1015 53.11 -4.49 8.27
N ALA A 1016 52.29 -4.57 7.22
CA ALA A 1016 52.53 -5.33 5.99
C ALA A 1016 52.62 -4.42 4.74
N ALA A 1017 52.89 -3.13 4.95
CA ALA A 1017 53.19 -2.11 3.95
C ALA A 1017 54.68 -1.73 4.01
#